data_AF-A0A365MQ28-F1
#
_entry.id   AF-A0A365MQ28-F1
#
_cell.length_a   1.000
_cell.length_b   1.000
_cell.length_c   1.000
_cell.angle_alpha   90.00
_cell.angle_beta   90.00
_cell.angle_gamma   90.00
#
_symmetry.space_group_name_H-M   'P 1'
#
loop_
_entity.id
_entity.type
_entity.pdbx_description
1 polymer ?
#
loop_
_entity_poly.entity_id
_entity_poly.type
_entity_poly.pdbx_seq_one_letter_code
_entity_poly.pdbx_strand_id
1 'polypeptide(L)'
;MSEPSVRPPEYQAGRVIQLQILEGSSGSWAMSERDISVVVERVITETMAPVMQVRFHDRLAILKVYDRRYGTDLRDYRDEHIPCTAQVETAYQSFLKTGAMDAFLKEMDHNEATSEFPRTLAEIREGSNGIVRFEAALWRITDQHFRTEAEVYDRLEDLQGVLIPELYGLVRIVAPGRTPASSKQDYQTVYGILLQHIPGVNLYELIEEEVRPTTQQDWTCLIQRAIDAAYEINKRGIILDDSSPRNVVVEPSTFQPFLVDFAQCFFKDKLIQKWVYSGTDAEEGKDWDGDAKFCETAKIFNNSGAIGVPMVRRLEKSCGFTVEVRYPKEGQLVCDIKRQPEPEAKMNKSLQHVEGSPEPGIRSPKMDEPLHGTTAAATQQIRRFETRLRPVRNWTGLTAEGSSERYLSAKELEAVLVDYARKRNTLIGEDDDVEMAGVEDEPFEFNTVTKIYPKESYHYGTSALEDEDPNDPSDEQDHEHPKLPRVARRLDPHSRDVPPSVAGLPSRYTQWNQECIINDYFRGFNQAMPLFSELDYEYFENHGREQGGTKNEWCAIYVMLALALRNEPENAYPGDDEKFIGSACAYVDRHLLGFHKMVGESAKPVWIAYIIGRDLSLLTGEPYLMQEHDIDPSVADLSDEDGGILHNLRDDCRFEIFKYRARLATIQGKIFDLVYSVRAWQLSFDQQETVADRLDEMLEKWAESIPVPFRGDGDPIFNEVQLSFFKQLHVTYYHCIFSVRQATLRNQEWVERLLRFGEVRKPADSDTPLLPSNWSGLVTAARKCLDMINKVDGHDLAFHCCTHATQAAMTILAANNITLSEHDLHDSIDKDQQRIHIAHGEVSDRLDEDRTGSIEKSFNTCGDLIIKARESVRQFNESITLKMEELPIKPSGIFMQQDFITPEHEQKLIHIFENELEWPVRGGRLSLHYGYTFSYKTFGIDEETPFKPFPDWLVPLLPTTEGRPPDQVCLQQYAPGTGIPPHVDTHGPFDQLYSLSLGSPLFMQFANKETGEKIEVDLLPRSMMQMSGDSRLHWTHGIKSRKTDTLPDGTVRLRKIRWSLTYRWLREGAECECGNEKLCDTAQRRKGIEREYRWKQYEEDAKAPQS
;
A
#
# COMPACT_ATOMS: atom_id res chain seq x y z
N MET A 1 -6.76 14.90 -32.17
CA MET A 1 -8.03 15.22 -32.86
C MET A 1 -8.90 15.96 -31.86
N SER A 2 -9.58 17.03 -32.28
CA SER A 2 -10.36 17.95 -31.45
C SER A 2 -11.40 17.26 -30.56
N GLU A 3 -11.44 17.63 -29.27
CA GLU A 3 -12.49 17.28 -28.30
C GLU A 3 -13.89 17.38 -28.94
N PRO A 4 -14.70 16.30 -28.94
CA PRO A 4 -16.11 16.42 -29.21
C PRO A 4 -16.76 16.96 -27.93
N SER A 5 -17.14 18.23 -27.96
CA SER A 5 -17.77 18.93 -26.83
C SER A 5 -18.96 18.12 -26.28
N VAL A 6 -18.84 17.64 -25.04
CA VAL A 6 -19.94 17.08 -24.21
C VAL A 6 -21.08 18.11 -24.04
N ARG A 7 -20.81 19.39 -24.33
CA ARG A 7 -21.74 20.50 -24.21
C ARG A 7 -22.53 20.75 -25.51
N PRO A 8 -23.83 20.40 -25.59
CA PRO A 8 -24.71 20.79 -26.69
C PRO A 8 -24.54 22.26 -27.09
N PRO A 9 -24.32 22.59 -28.37
CA PRO A 9 -24.28 23.98 -28.85
C PRO A 9 -25.53 24.80 -28.47
N GLU A 10 -26.66 24.11 -28.29
CA GLU A 10 -27.98 24.66 -27.95
C GLU A 10 -28.08 25.09 -26.47
N TYR A 11 -27.31 24.49 -25.57
CA TYR A 11 -27.40 24.72 -24.11
C TYR A 11 -26.17 25.45 -23.53
N GLN A 12 -25.44 26.19 -24.37
CA GLN A 12 -24.27 26.95 -23.95
C GLN A 12 -24.65 28.31 -23.33
N ALA A 13 -23.81 28.80 -22.42
CA ALA A 13 -23.94 30.15 -21.86
C ALA A 13 -24.09 31.21 -22.97
N GLY A 14 -25.04 32.12 -22.78
CA GLY A 14 -25.43 33.17 -23.73
C GLY A 14 -26.42 32.74 -24.81
N ARG A 15 -26.79 31.46 -24.91
CA ARG A 15 -27.82 30.99 -25.85
C ARG A 15 -29.24 31.27 -25.34
N VAL A 16 -30.14 31.54 -26.27
CA VAL A 16 -31.57 31.72 -26.00
C VAL A 16 -32.30 30.42 -26.32
N ILE A 17 -33.03 29.88 -25.35
CA ILE A 17 -33.88 28.70 -25.51
C ILE A 17 -35.34 29.17 -25.53
N GLN A 18 -36.08 28.74 -26.55
CA GLN A 18 -37.52 28.97 -26.64
C GLN A 18 -38.24 27.83 -25.92
N LEU A 19 -39.03 28.17 -24.92
CA LEU A 19 -39.81 27.22 -24.13
C LEU A 19 -41.29 27.50 -24.33
N GLN A 20 -42.08 26.44 -24.32
CA GLN A 20 -43.53 26.55 -24.20
C GLN A 20 -43.99 25.85 -22.93
N ILE A 21 -44.78 26.56 -22.13
CA ILE A 21 -45.38 26.05 -20.89
C ILE A 21 -46.50 25.09 -21.25
N LEU A 22 -46.52 23.92 -20.59
CA LEU A 22 -47.53 22.89 -20.81
C LEU A 22 -48.89 23.30 -20.19
N GLU A 23 -49.99 22.99 -20.88
CA GLU A 23 -51.34 23.28 -20.37
C GLU A 23 -51.60 22.52 -19.06
N GLY A 24 -52.07 23.22 -18.03
CA GLY A 24 -52.40 22.62 -16.72
C GLY A 24 -51.25 22.59 -15.70
N SER A 25 -50.10 23.20 -15.99
CA SER A 25 -49.01 23.33 -15.01
C SER A 25 -49.45 24.16 -13.78
N SER A 26 -49.54 23.52 -12.62
CA SER A 26 -49.83 24.09 -11.30
C SER A 26 -48.58 24.75 -10.66
N GLY A 27 -47.90 25.62 -11.41
CA GLY A 27 -46.80 26.41 -10.84
C GLY A 27 -47.32 27.52 -9.92
N SER A 28 -46.52 27.93 -8.93
CA SER A 28 -46.86 29.04 -8.02
C SER A 28 -47.17 30.36 -8.77
N TRP A 29 -46.67 30.45 -10.00
CA TRP A 29 -46.97 31.51 -10.96
C TRP A 29 -47.87 31.02 -12.09
N ALA A 30 -49.11 31.52 -12.12
CA ALA A 30 -49.95 31.43 -13.31
C ALA A 30 -49.36 32.31 -14.42
N MET A 31 -48.41 31.78 -15.17
CA MET A 31 -47.81 32.50 -16.29
C MET A 31 -48.85 32.71 -17.38
N SER A 32 -49.19 33.98 -17.66
CA SER A 32 -50.15 34.34 -18.70
C SER A 32 -49.62 34.13 -20.11
N GLU A 33 -48.30 34.09 -20.27
CA GLU A 33 -47.60 33.84 -21.53
C GLU A 33 -47.26 32.36 -21.65
N ARG A 34 -47.74 31.71 -22.72
CA ARG A 34 -47.46 30.29 -22.97
C ARG A 34 -46.10 30.04 -23.59
N ASP A 35 -45.55 31.00 -24.32
CA ASP A 35 -44.26 30.90 -24.99
C ASP A 35 -43.29 31.88 -24.33
N ILE A 36 -42.16 31.38 -23.86
CA ILE A 36 -41.18 32.14 -23.10
C ILE A 36 -39.77 31.93 -23.65
N SER A 37 -38.97 32.99 -23.63
CA SER A 37 -37.56 32.96 -24.02
C SER A 37 -36.67 33.03 -22.79
N VAL A 38 -35.79 32.06 -22.60
CA VAL A 38 -34.83 32.05 -21.49
C VAL A 38 -33.41 32.13 -22.02
N VAL A 39 -32.54 32.84 -21.30
CA VAL A 39 -31.11 32.96 -21.64
C VAL A 39 -30.31 32.09 -20.71
N VAL A 40 -29.49 31.18 -21.25
CA VAL A 40 -28.60 30.35 -20.43
C VAL A 40 -27.49 31.22 -19.86
N GLU A 41 -27.35 31.28 -18.53
CA GLU A 41 -26.25 31.99 -17.88
C GLU A 41 -25.06 31.09 -17.63
N ARG A 42 -25.32 29.93 -17.02
CA ARG A 42 -24.32 28.90 -16.76
C ARG A 42 -24.96 27.53 -16.85
N VAL A 43 -24.17 26.56 -17.26
CA VAL A 43 -24.52 25.14 -17.16
C VAL A 43 -24.03 24.66 -15.79
N ILE A 44 -24.89 23.98 -15.04
CA ILE A 44 -24.61 23.57 -13.66
C ILE A 44 -24.03 22.16 -13.60
N THR A 45 -24.49 21.21 -14.44
CA THR A 45 -24.10 19.80 -14.31
C THR A 45 -23.69 19.11 -15.60
N GLU A 46 -22.91 18.04 -15.42
CA GLU A 46 -22.63 16.90 -16.32
C GLU A 46 -23.36 15.64 -15.81
N THR A 47 -24.67 15.70 -15.57
CA THR A 47 -25.46 14.59 -15.00
C THR A 47 -26.31 13.86 -16.05
N MET A 48 -27.13 12.89 -15.62
CA MET A 48 -28.17 12.20 -16.42
C MET A 48 -29.12 13.11 -17.22
N ALA A 49 -29.22 14.40 -16.89
CA ALA A 49 -30.02 15.39 -17.60
C ALA A 49 -29.33 16.77 -17.56
N PRO A 50 -29.28 17.53 -18.66
CA PRO A 50 -28.74 18.89 -18.64
C PRO A 50 -29.46 19.81 -17.64
N VAL A 51 -28.72 20.37 -16.69
CA VAL A 51 -29.20 21.39 -15.73
C VAL A 51 -28.51 22.72 -16.01
N MET A 52 -29.31 23.78 -16.17
CA MET A 52 -28.83 25.12 -16.48
C MET A 52 -29.38 26.14 -15.50
N GLN A 53 -28.56 27.10 -15.11
CA GLN A 53 -29.07 28.37 -14.62
C GLN A 53 -29.47 29.22 -15.83
N VAL A 54 -30.73 29.65 -15.85
CA VAL A 54 -31.28 30.49 -16.90
C VAL A 54 -31.79 31.80 -16.32
N ARG A 55 -31.63 32.87 -17.10
CA ARG A 55 -32.30 34.14 -16.85
C ARG A 55 -33.57 34.20 -17.67
N PHE A 56 -34.66 34.50 -17.00
CA PHE A 56 -35.97 34.69 -17.60
C PHE A 56 -36.61 35.93 -17.01
N HIS A 57 -37.06 36.85 -17.88
CA HIS A 57 -37.37 38.23 -17.49
C HIS A 57 -36.22 38.85 -16.66
N ASP A 58 -36.49 39.30 -15.44
CA ASP A 58 -35.54 39.90 -14.50
C ASP A 58 -35.12 38.93 -13.37
N ARG A 59 -35.25 37.61 -13.56
CA ARG A 59 -34.98 36.60 -12.51
C ARG A 59 -34.08 35.47 -12.96
N LEU A 60 -33.43 34.84 -11.98
CA LEU A 60 -32.69 33.59 -12.14
C LEU A 60 -33.61 32.40 -11.83
N ALA A 61 -33.49 31.36 -12.64
CA ALA A 61 -34.21 30.11 -12.51
C ALA A 61 -33.28 28.94 -12.87
N ILE A 62 -33.68 27.74 -12.48
CA ILE A 62 -33.04 26.48 -12.90
C ILE A 62 -33.91 25.86 -14.00
N LEU A 63 -33.30 25.54 -15.14
CA LEU A 63 -33.93 24.76 -16.19
C LEU A 63 -33.27 23.39 -16.24
N LYS A 64 -34.01 22.35 -15.85
CA LYS A 64 -33.60 20.94 -16.04
C LYS A 64 -34.29 20.39 -17.29
N VAL A 65 -33.53 19.83 -18.21
CA VAL A 65 -34.03 19.37 -19.51
C VAL A 65 -33.79 17.86 -19.67
N TYR A 66 -34.82 17.12 -20.05
CA TYR A 66 -34.75 15.68 -20.27
C TYR A 66 -34.61 15.38 -21.76
N ASP A 67 -33.42 15.66 -22.28
CA ASP A 67 -33.09 15.49 -23.68
C ASP A 67 -32.26 14.23 -23.89
N ARG A 68 -32.84 13.17 -24.49
CA ARG A 68 -32.12 11.91 -24.73
C ARG A 68 -30.80 12.05 -25.50
N ARG A 69 -30.62 13.16 -26.22
CA ARG A 69 -29.43 13.42 -27.05
C ARG A 69 -28.22 13.82 -26.19
N TYR A 70 -28.46 14.25 -24.95
CA TYR A 70 -27.49 14.87 -24.06
C TYR A 70 -27.64 14.35 -22.62
N GLY A 71 -26.64 14.60 -21.77
CA GLY A 71 -26.51 14.01 -20.44
C GLY A 71 -25.34 13.04 -20.42
N THR A 72 -24.34 13.32 -19.58
CA THR A 72 -23.06 12.62 -19.56
C THR A 72 -23.29 11.17 -19.18
N ASP A 73 -23.77 10.93 -17.96
CA ASP A 73 -24.07 9.60 -17.42
C ASP A 73 -25.16 8.84 -18.19
N LEU A 74 -26.11 9.56 -18.83
CA LEU A 74 -27.25 8.94 -19.52
C LEU A 74 -26.80 8.15 -20.75
N ARG A 75 -25.69 8.55 -21.38
CA ARG A 75 -25.24 8.02 -22.68
C ARG A 75 -23.94 7.24 -22.59
N ASP A 76 -23.49 6.93 -21.39
CA ASP A 76 -22.28 6.14 -21.15
C ASP A 76 -22.56 4.65 -21.36
N TYR A 77 -21.75 4.02 -22.21
CA TYR A 77 -21.85 2.61 -22.55
C TYR A 77 -20.45 2.01 -22.62
N ARG A 78 -20.20 0.98 -21.80
CA ARG A 78 -18.88 0.32 -21.68
C ARG A 78 -17.73 1.34 -21.55
N ASP A 79 -17.94 2.36 -20.72
CA ASP A 79 -16.95 3.39 -20.39
C ASP A 79 -16.54 4.29 -21.59
N GLU A 80 -17.34 4.27 -22.67
CA GLU A 80 -17.30 5.25 -23.74
C GLU A 80 -18.60 6.06 -23.75
N HIS A 81 -18.48 7.39 -23.69
CA HIS A 81 -19.62 8.26 -23.95
C HIS A 81 -20.07 8.10 -25.40
N ILE A 82 -21.33 7.72 -25.63
CA ILE A 82 -21.86 7.54 -26.98
C ILE A 82 -22.60 8.81 -27.44
N PRO A 83 -21.93 9.70 -28.20
CA PRO A 83 -22.57 10.94 -28.62
C PRO A 83 -23.75 10.66 -29.56
N CYS A 84 -24.80 11.46 -29.43
CA CYS A 84 -25.86 11.48 -30.42
C CYS A 84 -25.36 12.18 -31.69
N THR A 85 -24.98 11.42 -32.71
CA THR A 85 -24.53 11.97 -34.00
C THR A 85 -25.71 12.29 -34.92
N ALA A 86 -25.48 13.14 -35.93
CA ALA A 86 -26.50 13.44 -36.96
C ALA A 86 -27.00 12.17 -37.69
N GLN A 87 -26.14 11.16 -37.83
CA GLN A 87 -26.51 9.86 -38.42
C GLN A 87 -27.45 9.07 -37.50
N VAL A 88 -27.16 9.05 -36.20
CA VAL A 88 -28.00 8.41 -35.17
C VAL A 88 -29.37 9.09 -35.12
N GLU A 89 -29.41 10.43 -35.13
CA GLU A 89 -30.66 11.19 -35.16
C GLU A 89 -31.49 10.89 -36.41
N THR A 90 -30.85 10.80 -37.58
CA THR A 90 -31.53 10.43 -38.83
C THR A 90 -32.09 8.99 -38.78
N ALA A 91 -31.35 8.07 -38.18
CA ALA A 91 -31.78 6.69 -37.99
C ALA A 91 -32.98 6.61 -37.03
N TYR A 92 -32.93 7.34 -35.92
CA TYR A 92 -34.04 7.44 -34.98
C TYR A 92 -35.29 8.02 -35.63
N GLN A 93 -35.19 9.11 -36.40
CA GLN A 93 -36.32 9.66 -37.14
C GLN A 93 -36.89 8.68 -38.19
N SER A 94 -36.04 7.87 -38.81
CA SER A 94 -36.48 6.81 -39.73
C SER A 94 -37.22 5.70 -38.98
N PHE A 95 -36.76 5.32 -37.80
CA PHE A 95 -37.43 4.36 -36.90
C PHE A 95 -38.80 4.87 -36.45
N LEU A 96 -38.95 6.15 -36.11
CA LEU A 96 -40.25 6.72 -35.80
C LEU A 96 -41.24 6.62 -36.96
N LYS A 97 -40.78 6.81 -38.21
CA LYS A 97 -41.61 6.68 -39.42
C LYS A 97 -42.09 5.26 -39.69
N THR A 98 -41.45 4.23 -39.13
CA THR A 98 -41.90 2.84 -39.29
C THR A 98 -43.09 2.49 -38.38
N GLY A 99 -43.42 3.34 -37.40
CA GLY A 99 -44.48 3.07 -36.42
C GLY A 99 -44.14 1.98 -35.40
N ALA A 100 -42.87 1.58 -35.28
CA ALA A 100 -42.44 0.49 -34.40
C ALA A 100 -42.23 0.91 -32.92
N MET A 101 -42.27 2.21 -32.62
CA MET A 101 -41.99 2.76 -31.29
C MET A 101 -42.92 2.20 -30.21
N ASP A 102 -44.24 2.23 -30.41
CA ASP A 102 -45.21 1.75 -29.43
C ASP A 102 -45.08 0.25 -29.12
N ALA A 103 -44.79 -0.54 -30.16
CA ALA A 103 -44.55 -1.97 -29.98
C ALA A 103 -43.28 -2.22 -29.14
N PHE A 104 -42.22 -1.44 -29.39
CA PHE A 104 -40.98 -1.52 -28.63
C PHE A 104 -41.16 -1.08 -27.17
N LEU A 105 -41.88 0.02 -26.91
CA LEU A 105 -42.14 0.47 -25.53
C LEU A 105 -42.96 -0.56 -24.75
N LYS A 106 -44.00 -1.15 -25.37
CA LYS A 106 -44.77 -2.24 -24.75
C LYS A 106 -43.92 -3.48 -24.47
N GLU A 107 -42.98 -3.80 -25.37
CA GLU A 107 -42.03 -4.89 -25.16
C GLU A 107 -41.11 -4.61 -23.95
N MET A 108 -40.65 -3.37 -23.79
CA MET A 108 -39.85 -2.96 -22.63
C MET A 108 -40.67 -3.02 -21.33
N ASP A 109 -41.87 -2.46 -21.33
CA ASP A 109 -42.77 -2.48 -20.15
C ASP A 109 -43.10 -3.92 -19.75
N HIS A 110 -43.36 -4.79 -20.72
CA HIS A 110 -43.59 -6.22 -20.47
C HIS A 110 -42.35 -6.90 -19.90
N ASN A 111 -41.17 -6.66 -20.48
CA ASN A 111 -39.92 -7.24 -20.00
C ASN A 111 -39.58 -6.79 -18.58
N GLU A 112 -39.81 -5.52 -18.24
CA GLU A 112 -39.63 -4.98 -16.88
C GLU A 112 -40.64 -5.55 -15.87
N ALA A 113 -41.85 -5.89 -16.33
CA ALA A 113 -42.90 -6.45 -15.47
C ALA A 113 -42.79 -7.97 -15.25
N THR A 114 -42.26 -8.73 -16.22
CA THR A 114 -42.29 -10.21 -16.17
C THR A 114 -40.93 -10.88 -16.04
N SER A 115 -39.83 -10.15 -16.28
CA SER A 115 -38.49 -10.72 -16.19
C SER A 115 -37.91 -10.52 -14.80
N GLU A 116 -37.31 -11.57 -14.25
CA GLU A 116 -36.51 -11.49 -13.03
C GLU A 116 -35.27 -10.59 -13.22
N PHE A 117 -34.77 -10.49 -14.47
CA PHE A 117 -33.67 -9.62 -14.87
C PHE A 117 -34.02 -8.90 -16.18
N PRO A 118 -34.60 -7.69 -16.12
CA PRO A 118 -34.90 -6.89 -17.31
C PRO A 118 -33.64 -6.59 -18.14
N ARG A 119 -33.82 -6.48 -19.46
CA ARG A 119 -32.68 -6.23 -20.37
C ARG A 119 -32.01 -4.90 -20.08
N THR A 120 -30.69 -4.92 -20.03
CA THR A 120 -29.89 -3.71 -19.87
C THR A 120 -29.88 -2.87 -21.15
N LEU A 121 -29.57 -1.57 -21.05
CA LEU A 121 -29.35 -0.72 -22.22
C LEU A 121 -28.26 -1.27 -23.15
N ALA A 122 -27.27 -1.98 -22.58
CA ALA A 122 -26.19 -2.58 -23.34
C ALA A 122 -26.68 -3.75 -24.22
N GLU A 123 -27.47 -4.66 -23.64
CA GLU A 123 -28.09 -5.77 -24.36
C GLU A 123 -29.06 -5.28 -25.45
N ILE A 124 -29.79 -4.20 -25.18
CA ILE A 124 -30.67 -3.56 -26.16
C ILE A 124 -29.87 -3.02 -27.35
N ARG A 125 -28.70 -2.42 -27.10
CA ARG A 125 -27.82 -1.85 -28.12
C ARG A 125 -27.12 -2.91 -28.98
N GLU A 126 -26.78 -4.06 -28.41
CA GLU A 126 -26.10 -5.17 -29.11
C GLU A 126 -27.06 -6.04 -29.93
N GLY A 127 -28.37 -5.93 -29.68
CA GLY A 127 -29.41 -6.64 -30.41
C GLY A 127 -29.70 -6.12 -31.83
N SER A 128 -30.64 -6.80 -32.51
CA SER A 128 -31.12 -6.38 -33.83
C SER A 128 -31.73 -4.97 -33.80
N ASN A 129 -31.34 -4.10 -34.74
CA ASN A 129 -31.70 -2.67 -34.74
C ASN A 129 -31.26 -1.93 -33.46
N GLY A 130 -30.21 -2.41 -32.80
CA GLY A 130 -29.85 -1.98 -31.45
C GLY A 130 -29.52 -0.49 -31.30
N ILE A 131 -28.98 0.19 -32.33
CA ILE A 131 -28.74 1.65 -32.29
C ILE A 131 -30.04 2.44 -32.10
N VAL A 132 -31.08 2.15 -32.90
CA VAL A 132 -32.35 2.90 -32.82
C VAL A 132 -33.21 2.47 -31.63
N ARG A 133 -33.10 1.21 -31.20
CA ARG A 133 -33.75 0.71 -29.99
C ARG A 133 -33.10 1.29 -28.73
N PHE A 134 -31.78 1.49 -28.75
CA PHE A 134 -31.05 2.22 -27.70
C PHE A 134 -31.55 3.67 -27.58
N GLU A 135 -31.64 4.41 -28.68
CA GLU A 135 -32.19 5.79 -28.65
C GLU A 135 -33.66 5.83 -28.18
N ALA A 136 -34.46 4.83 -28.55
CA ALA A 136 -35.83 4.70 -28.07
C ALA A 136 -35.90 4.38 -26.56
N ALA A 137 -34.97 3.59 -26.04
CA ALA A 137 -34.86 3.30 -24.61
C ALA A 137 -34.40 4.55 -23.83
N LEU A 138 -33.44 5.32 -24.35
CA LEU A 138 -33.03 6.61 -23.75
C LEU A 138 -34.18 7.62 -23.73
N TRP A 139 -34.99 7.68 -24.79
CA TRP A 139 -36.21 8.48 -24.80
C TRP A 139 -37.18 8.05 -23.70
N ARG A 140 -37.42 6.74 -23.54
CA ARG A 140 -38.30 6.19 -22.49
C ARG A 140 -37.82 6.60 -21.10
N ILE A 141 -36.51 6.46 -20.83
CA ILE A 141 -35.91 6.80 -19.53
C ILE A 141 -36.06 8.30 -19.24
N THR A 142 -35.71 9.16 -20.20
CA THR A 142 -35.83 10.63 -20.03
C THR A 142 -37.28 11.09 -19.86
N ASP A 143 -38.22 10.49 -20.59
CA ASP A 143 -39.66 10.74 -20.45
C ASP A 143 -40.20 10.26 -19.09
N GLN A 144 -39.74 9.10 -18.60
CA GLN A 144 -40.07 8.61 -17.25
C GLN A 144 -39.52 9.54 -16.17
N HIS A 145 -38.26 9.95 -16.26
CA HIS A 145 -37.66 10.88 -15.30
C HIS A 145 -38.38 12.23 -15.24
N PHE A 146 -38.70 12.81 -16.40
CA PHE A 146 -39.50 14.04 -16.47
C PHE A 146 -40.85 13.88 -15.76
N ARG A 147 -41.58 12.80 -16.06
CA ARG A 147 -42.91 12.57 -15.48
C ARG A 147 -42.87 12.32 -13.98
N THR A 148 -41.88 11.54 -13.52
CA THR A 148 -41.66 11.29 -12.09
C THR A 148 -41.41 12.60 -11.35
N GLU A 149 -40.47 13.41 -11.82
CA GLU A 149 -40.13 14.67 -11.15
C GLU A 149 -41.30 15.67 -11.20
N ALA A 150 -42.00 15.77 -12.33
CA ALA A 150 -43.20 16.60 -12.44
C ALA A 150 -44.31 16.19 -11.45
N GLU A 151 -44.51 14.88 -11.26
CA GLU A 151 -45.49 14.35 -10.32
C GLU A 151 -45.08 14.56 -8.86
N VAL A 152 -43.78 14.55 -8.53
CA VAL A 152 -43.30 14.93 -7.20
C VAL A 152 -43.68 16.38 -6.89
N TYR A 153 -43.44 17.31 -7.81
CA TYR A 153 -43.82 18.72 -7.60
C TYR A 153 -45.34 18.91 -7.48
N ASP A 154 -46.16 18.17 -8.22
CA ASP A 154 -47.62 18.20 -8.09
C ASP A 154 -48.11 17.67 -6.74
N ARG A 155 -47.51 16.58 -6.24
CA ARG A 155 -47.87 15.96 -4.95
C ARG A 155 -47.36 16.73 -3.73
N LEU A 156 -46.28 17.50 -3.89
CA LEU A 156 -45.61 18.24 -2.81
C LEU A 156 -45.82 19.76 -2.91
N GLU A 157 -46.98 20.21 -3.41
CA GLU A 157 -47.31 21.64 -3.58
C GLU A 157 -47.08 22.45 -2.28
N ASP A 158 -47.36 21.87 -1.11
CA ASP A 158 -47.21 22.52 0.19
C ASP A 158 -45.75 22.66 0.66
N LEU A 159 -44.82 21.90 0.07
CA LEU A 159 -43.38 21.92 0.41
C LEU A 159 -42.55 22.80 -0.52
N GLN A 160 -43.12 23.22 -1.65
CA GLN A 160 -42.47 24.10 -2.62
C GLN A 160 -42.13 25.47 -2.00
N GLY A 161 -40.89 25.92 -2.20
CA GLY A 161 -40.35 27.15 -1.60
C GLY A 161 -39.99 27.04 -0.12
N VAL A 162 -40.23 25.87 0.51
CA VAL A 162 -39.94 25.62 1.93
C VAL A 162 -38.87 24.55 2.10
N LEU A 163 -39.10 23.35 1.55
CA LEU A 163 -38.20 22.19 1.65
C LEU A 163 -37.70 21.72 0.28
N ILE A 164 -38.41 22.07 -0.79
CA ILE A 164 -38.02 21.81 -2.18
C ILE A 164 -38.16 23.12 -2.97
N PRO A 165 -37.46 23.32 -4.10
CA PRO A 165 -37.60 24.54 -4.91
C PRO A 165 -39.05 24.80 -5.36
N GLU A 166 -39.43 26.04 -5.62
CA GLU A 166 -40.71 26.31 -6.29
C GLU A 166 -40.69 25.87 -7.77
N LEU A 167 -41.77 25.23 -8.22
CA LEU A 167 -42.03 24.96 -9.63
C LEU A 167 -42.59 26.21 -10.31
N TYR A 168 -41.84 26.77 -11.26
CA TYR A 168 -42.33 27.84 -12.12
C TYR A 168 -43.15 27.33 -13.30
N GLY A 169 -42.79 26.16 -13.83
CA GLY A 169 -43.61 25.51 -14.85
C GLY A 169 -42.98 24.28 -15.47
N LEU A 170 -43.84 23.38 -15.96
CA LEU A 170 -43.45 22.30 -16.85
C LEU A 170 -43.38 22.85 -18.27
N VAL A 171 -42.29 22.59 -18.97
CA VAL A 171 -42.00 23.20 -20.27
C VAL A 171 -41.65 22.15 -21.32
N ARG A 172 -41.81 22.53 -22.59
CA ARG A 172 -41.20 21.84 -23.72
C ARG A 172 -40.32 22.80 -24.51
N ILE A 173 -39.23 22.28 -25.08
CA ILE A 173 -38.33 23.07 -25.92
C ILE A 173 -38.92 23.20 -27.33
N VAL A 174 -38.98 24.43 -27.85
CA VAL A 174 -39.49 24.75 -29.19
C VAL A 174 -38.33 24.94 -30.15
N ALA A 175 -38.19 24.04 -31.12
CA ALA A 175 -37.18 24.16 -32.17
C ALA A 175 -37.50 25.33 -33.14
N PRO A 176 -36.49 26.08 -33.62
CA PRO A 176 -36.70 27.18 -34.57
C PRO A 176 -37.42 26.70 -35.84
N GLY A 177 -38.61 27.22 -36.12
CA GLY A 177 -39.36 26.95 -37.36
C GLY A 177 -40.30 25.74 -37.36
N ARG A 178 -40.52 25.07 -36.22
CA ARG A 178 -41.56 24.02 -36.08
C ARG A 178 -42.86 24.61 -35.54
N THR A 179 -43.98 24.32 -36.20
CA THR A 179 -45.33 24.55 -35.65
C THR A 179 -45.68 23.47 -34.61
N PRO A 180 -46.46 23.80 -33.57
CA PRO A 180 -46.84 22.86 -32.52
C PRO A 180 -47.53 21.61 -33.11
N ALA A 181 -46.99 20.42 -32.84
CA ALA A 181 -47.66 19.17 -33.22
C ALA A 181 -48.92 18.96 -32.38
N SER A 182 -50.00 18.54 -33.02
CA SER A 182 -51.35 18.37 -32.44
C SER A 182 -51.65 16.94 -31.97
N SER A 183 -50.64 16.14 -31.60
CA SER A 183 -50.85 14.77 -31.11
C SER A 183 -50.21 14.54 -29.75
N LYS A 184 -50.79 13.57 -29.03
CA LYS A 184 -50.51 13.27 -27.62
C LYS A 184 -49.20 12.53 -27.33
N GLN A 185 -48.53 12.04 -28.36
CA GLN A 185 -47.25 11.33 -28.24
C GLN A 185 -46.37 11.78 -29.41
N ASP A 186 -45.61 12.84 -29.17
CA ASP A 186 -44.52 13.26 -30.03
C ASP A 186 -43.20 12.79 -29.41
N TYR A 187 -42.65 11.68 -29.90
CA TYR A 187 -41.37 11.12 -29.46
C TYR A 187 -40.14 12.00 -29.79
N GLN A 188 -40.37 13.18 -30.39
CA GLN A 188 -39.33 14.17 -30.67
C GLN A 188 -39.42 15.39 -29.75
N THR A 189 -40.47 15.49 -28.92
CA THR A 189 -40.58 16.59 -27.96
C THR A 189 -39.57 16.39 -26.84
N VAL A 190 -38.82 17.45 -26.54
CA VAL A 190 -37.91 17.52 -25.39
C VAL A 190 -38.62 18.28 -24.28
N TYR A 191 -38.80 17.62 -23.14
CA TYR A 191 -39.43 18.20 -21.95
C TYR A 191 -38.40 18.76 -20.97
N GLY A 192 -38.84 19.69 -20.14
CA GLY A 192 -38.04 20.26 -19.08
C GLY A 192 -38.89 20.80 -17.94
N ILE A 193 -38.22 21.12 -16.84
CA ILE A 193 -38.83 21.66 -15.63
C ILE A 193 -38.09 22.96 -15.30
N LEU A 194 -38.87 24.03 -15.13
CA LEU A 194 -38.37 25.34 -14.74
C LEU A 194 -38.63 25.55 -13.24
N LEU A 195 -37.56 25.73 -12.47
CA LEU A 195 -37.57 25.77 -11.00
C LEU A 195 -36.97 27.07 -10.47
N GLN A 196 -37.31 27.39 -9.23
CA GLN A 196 -36.64 28.41 -8.43
C GLN A 196 -35.13 28.13 -8.35
N HIS A 197 -34.34 29.18 -8.55
CA HIS A 197 -32.91 29.13 -8.24
C HIS A 197 -32.69 29.42 -6.75
N ILE A 198 -32.13 28.44 -6.04
CA ILE A 198 -31.62 28.63 -4.68
C ILE A 198 -30.17 29.09 -4.79
N PRO A 199 -29.81 30.32 -4.35
CA PRO A 199 -28.42 30.74 -4.32
C PRO A 199 -27.71 29.89 -3.27
N GLY A 200 -26.68 29.14 -3.63
CA GLY A 200 -26.00 28.23 -2.71
C GLY A 200 -25.22 27.12 -3.41
N VAL A 201 -24.55 26.30 -2.60
CA VAL A 201 -23.90 25.05 -3.02
C VAL A 201 -24.64 23.86 -2.43
N ASN A 202 -24.29 22.64 -2.85
CA ASN A 202 -24.84 21.45 -2.21
C ASN A 202 -24.27 21.28 -0.79
N LEU A 203 -25.00 20.56 0.06
CA LEU A 203 -24.70 20.40 1.49
C LEU A 203 -23.35 19.72 1.72
N TYR A 204 -22.95 18.84 0.81
CA TYR A 204 -21.67 18.14 0.89
C TYR A 204 -20.49 19.11 0.71
N GLU A 205 -20.53 19.96 -0.32
CA GLU A 205 -19.51 20.96 -0.65
C GLU A 205 -19.49 22.15 0.32
N LEU A 206 -20.60 22.42 1.02
CA LEU A 206 -20.71 23.58 1.92
C LEU A 206 -19.61 23.64 2.98
N ILE A 207 -19.02 22.51 3.37
CA ILE A 207 -17.93 22.47 4.36
C ILE A 207 -16.69 23.23 3.86
N GLU A 208 -16.49 23.34 2.56
CA GLU A 208 -15.31 23.97 1.96
C GLU A 208 -15.52 25.46 1.65
N GLU A 209 -16.77 25.92 1.72
CA GLU A 209 -17.14 27.30 1.42
C GLU A 209 -16.79 28.28 2.55
N GLU A 210 -16.47 29.53 2.18
CA GLU A 210 -16.24 30.60 3.16
C GLU A 210 -17.50 30.93 3.99
N VAL A 211 -18.69 30.75 3.40
CA VAL A 211 -19.99 31.11 4.00
C VAL A 211 -20.59 29.96 4.82
N ARG A 212 -19.79 28.99 5.25
CA ARG A 212 -20.24 27.82 6.01
C ARG A 212 -20.65 28.13 7.46
N PRO A 213 -21.46 27.27 8.12
CA PRO A 213 -21.71 27.38 9.55
C PRO A 213 -20.41 27.34 10.37
N THR A 214 -20.28 28.22 11.36
CA THR A 214 -19.06 28.35 12.18
C THR A 214 -19.16 27.65 13.54
N THR A 215 -20.37 27.26 13.97
CA THR A 215 -20.58 26.60 15.26
C THR A 215 -21.10 25.19 15.09
N GLN A 216 -20.74 24.30 16.02
CA GLN A 216 -21.27 22.94 16.07
C GLN A 216 -22.80 22.92 16.14
N GLN A 217 -23.40 23.88 16.86
CA GLN A 217 -24.86 23.99 16.98
C GLN A 217 -25.53 24.34 15.65
N ASP A 218 -24.94 25.23 14.85
CA ASP A 218 -25.48 25.61 13.55
C ASP A 218 -25.39 24.44 12.56
N TRP A 219 -24.29 23.67 12.60
CA TRP A 219 -24.13 22.43 11.84
C TRP A 219 -25.17 21.37 12.24
N THR A 220 -25.36 21.14 13.53
CA THR A 220 -26.39 20.23 14.03
C THR A 220 -27.77 20.66 13.53
N CYS A 221 -28.08 21.96 13.57
CA CYS A 221 -29.38 22.48 13.13
C CYS A 221 -29.59 22.31 11.62
N LEU A 222 -28.59 22.64 10.80
CA LEU A 222 -28.64 22.47 9.35
C LEU A 222 -28.85 21.00 8.95
N ILE A 223 -28.04 20.09 9.50
CA ILE A 223 -28.12 18.67 9.17
C ILE A 223 -29.46 18.09 9.65
N GLN A 224 -29.91 18.45 10.85
CA GLN A 224 -31.22 18.03 11.34
C GLN A 224 -32.35 18.51 10.42
N ARG A 225 -32.32 19.75 9.93
CA ARG A 225 -33.33 20.27 8.99
C ARG A 225 -33.35 19.48 7.69
N ALA A 226 -32.19 19.04 7.19
CA ALA A 226 -32.11 18.23 5.97
C ALA A 226 -32.66 16.80 6.19
N ILE A 227 -32.31 16.17 7.32
CA ILE A 227 -32.85 14.87 7.76
C ILE A 227 -34.38 14.94 7.87
N ASP A 228 -34.88 15.97 8.54
CA ASP A 228 -36.31 16.19 8.76
C ASP A 228 -37.02 16.43 7.43
N ALA A 229 -36.41 17.16 6.49
CA ALA A 229 -36.98 17.42 5.18
C ALA A 229 -37.14 16.14 4.34
N ALA A 230 -36.14 15.25 4.32
CA ALA A 230 -36.26 13.95 3.68
C ALA A 230 -37.38 13.10 4.32
N TYR A 231 -37.47 13.12 5.66
CA TYR A 231 -38.52 12.42 6.38
C TYR A 231 -39.93 12.95 6.07
N GLU A 232 -40.09 14.28 5.94
CA GLU A 232 -41.35 14.91 5.53
C GLU A 232 -41.82 14.46 4.14
N ILE A 233 -40.90 14.22 3.20
CA ILE A 233 -41.19 13.69 1.87
C ILE A 233 -41.63 12.22 1.98
N ASN A 234 -40.92 11.40 2.76
CA ASN A 234 -41.31 10.00 3.01
C ASN A 234 -42.70 9.87 3.63
N LYS A 235 -43.04 10.76 4.56
CA LYS A 235 -44.38 10.83 5.17
C LYS A 235 -45.49 11.12 4.16
N ARG A 236 -45.18 11.78 3.03
CA ARG A 236 -46.14 12.04 1.94
C ARG A 236 -46.19 10.91 0.91
N GLY A 237 -45.57 9.77 1.21
CA GLY A 237 -45.63 8.57 0.39
C GLY A 237 -44.66 8.57 -0.79
N ILE A 238 -43.55 9.31 -0.70
CA ILE A 238 -42.52 9.41 -1.74
C ILE A 238 -41.19 8.94 -1.15
N ILE A 239 -40.56 7.96 -1.81
CA ILE A 239 -39.20 7.49 -1.49
C ILE A 239 -38.25 8.06 -2.55
N LEU A 240 -37.15 8.65 -2.11
CA LEU A 240 -36.09 9.14 -2.97
C LEU A 240 -35.14 7.98 -3.27
N ASP A 241 -34.84 7.72 -4.54
CA ASP A 241 -33.86 6.69 -4.93
C ASP A 241 -32.44 7.15 -4.54
N ASP A 242 -32.14 8.43 -4.77
CA ASP A 242 -30.91 9.08 -4.35
C ASP A 242 -31.21 10.31 -3.48
N SER A 243 -30.91 10.19 -2.19
CA SER A 243 -31.07 11.26 -1.19
C SER A 243 -29.74 11.71 -0.60
N SER A 244 -28.65 11.51 -1.32
CA SER A 244 -27.31 11.90 -0.88
C SER A 244 -27.19 13.42 -0.63
N PRO A 245 -26.24 13.88 0.22
CA PRO A 245 -26.08 15.30 0.52
C PRO A 245 -25.79 16.20 -0.71
N ARG A 246 -25.30 15.64 -1.82
CA ARG A 246 -25.17 16.37 -3.10
C ARG A 246 -26.51 16.83 -3.68
N ASN A 247 -27.60 16.15 -3.35
CA ASN A 247 -28.96 16.49 -3.77
C ASN A 247 -29.68 17.40 -2.75
N VAL A 248 -28.92 18.05 -1.86
CA VAL A 248 -29.44 19.02 -0.89
C VAL A 248 -28.74 20.35 -1.14
N VAL A 249 -29.44 21.37 -1.65
CA VAL A 249 -28.88 22.71 -1.87
C VAL A 249 -29.13 23.58 -0.64
N VAL A 250 -28.11 24.29 -0.16
CA VAL A 250 -28.21 25.09 1.07
C VAL A 250 -28.17 26.58 0.75
N GLU A 251 -29.22 27.30 1.16
CA GLU A 251 -29.27 28.77 1.04
C GLU A 251 -28.32 29.41 2.07
N PRO A 252 -27.32 30.22 1.66
CA PRO A 252 -26.19 30.61 2.50
C PRO A 252 -26.52 31.66 3.54
N SER A 253 -27.68 32.33 3.45
CA SER A 253 -28.06 33.39 4.39
C SER A 253 -28.81 32.86 5.60
N THR A 254 -29.58 31.79 5.41
CA THR A 254 -30.49 31.19 6.40
C THR A 254 -30.14 29.74 6.72
N PHE A 255 -29.17 29.17 6.01
CA PHE A 255 -28.82 27.75 6.04
C PHE A 255 -30.07 26.85 5.90
N GLN A 256 -31.03 27.26 5.06
CA GLN A 256 -32.19 26.43 4.73
C GLN A 256 -31.77 25.39 3.69
N PRO A 257 -31.87 24.08 3.98
CA PRO A 257 -31.68 23.04 3.00
C PRO A 257 -32.91 22.90 2.11
N PHE A 258 -32.68 22.66 0.82
CA PHE A 258 -33.69 22.34 -0.18
C PHE A 258 -33.30 21.03 -0.88
N LEU A 259 -34.19 20.02 -0.83
CA LEU A 259 -33.97 18.79 -1.59
C LEU A 259 -34.26 19.04 -3.06
N VAL A 260 -33.38 18.54 -3.92
CA VAL A 260 -33.44 18.65 -5.37
C VAL A 260 -33.25 17.28 -6.02
N ASP A 261 -33.48 17.23 -7.33
CA ASP A 261 -33.41 16.01 -8.15
C ASP A 261 -34.40 14.91 -7.76
N PHE A 262 -35.62 15.01 -8.31
CA PHE A 262 -36.68 14.02 -8.09
C PHE A 262 -36.95 13.14 -9.33
N ALA A 263 -35.96 13.02 -10.23
CA ALA A 263 -36.08 12.24 -11.46
C ALA A 263 -36.32 10.75 -11.18
N GLN A 264 -35.82 10.26 -10.04
CA GLN A 264 -35.87 8.88 -9.60
C GLN A 264 -36.49 8.83 -8.20
N CYS A 265 -37.80 8.56 -8.16
CA CYS A 265 -38.57 8.47 -6.93
C CYS A 265 -39.62 7.36 -7.05
N PHE A 266 -39.96 6.74 -5.92
CA PHE A 266 -41.02 5.75 -5.83
C PHE A 266 -42.24 6.31 -5.08
N PHE A 267 -43.41 6.14 -5.66
CA PHE A 267 -44.67 6.59 -5.08
C PHE A 267 -45.39 5.42 -4.40
N LYS A 268 -45.88 5.63 -3.17
CA LYS A 268 -46.54 4.63 -2.34
C LYS A 268 -47.66 3.90 -3.06
N ASP A 269 -48.59 4.63 -3.65
CA ASP A 269 -49.73 4.09 -4.41
C ASP A 269 -49.29 3.24 -5.61
N LYS A 270 -48.26 3.67 -6.35
CA LYS A 270 -47.74 2.92 -7.50
C LYS A 270 -46.99 1.65 -7.07
N LEU A 271 -46.25 1.68 -5.97
CA LEU A 271 -45.60 0.51 -5.40
C LEU A 271 -46.63 -0.52 -4.91
N ILE A 272 -47.62 -0.07 -4.13
CA ILE A 272 -48.74 -0.88 -3.65
C ILE A 272 -49.47 -1.52 -4.84
N GLN A 273 -49.76 -0.73 -5.88
CA GLN A 273 -50.35 -1.24 -7.11
C GLN A 273 -49.46 -2.33 -7.72
N LYS A 274 -48.17 -2.06 -7.95
CA LYS A 274 -47.22 -3.02 -8.51
C LYS A 274 -47.21 -4.34 -7.74
N TRP A 275 -47.15 -4.30 -6.41
CA TRP A 275 -47.16 -5.49 -5.54
C TRP A 275 -48.46 -6.29 -5.61
N VAL A 276 -49.61 -5.62 -5.74
CA VAL A 276 -50.91 -6.29 -5.94
C VAL A 276 -50.95 -6.99 -7.29
N TYR A 277 -50.44 -6.35 -8.35
CA TYR A 277 -50.45 -6.92 -9.70
C TYR A 277 -49.46 -8.07 -9.90
N SER A 278 -48.29 -8.05 -9.25
CA SER A 278 -47.26 -9.11 -9.38
C SER A 278 -47.61 -10.41 -8.66
N GLY A 279 -48.72 -10.47 -7.91
CA GLY A 279 -49.15 -11.67 -7.18
C GLY A 279 -48.22 -12.08 -6.04
N THR A 280 -47.18 -11.30 -5.75
CA THR A 280 -46.12 -11.62 -4.79
C THR A 280 -46.62 -11.78 -3.35
N ASP A 281 -47.74 -11.15 -2.99
CA ASP A 281 -48.34 -11.25 -1.65
C ASP A 281 -49.89 -11.39 -1.66
N ALA A 282 -50.52 -11.48 -2.84
CA ALA A 282 -51.99 -11.59 -2.94
C ALA A 282 -52.52 -13.02 -2.64
N GLU A 283 -51.64 -14.02 -2.50
CA GLU A 283 -52.02 -15.40 -2.15
C GLU A 283 -52.17 -15.63 -0.63
N GLU A 284 -51.69 -14.72 0.24
CA GLU A 284 -51.85 -14.82 1.69
C GLU A 284 -52.92 -13.84 2.21
N GLY A 285 -54.07 -14.39 2.63
CA GLY A 285 -55.31 -13.64 2.83
C GLY A 285 -55.35 -12.58 3.94
N LYS A 286 -56.32 -11.66 3.78
CA LYS A 286 -56.98 -10.76 4.77
C LYS A 286 -56.16 -9.82 5.68
N ASP A 287 -54.83 -9.93 5.78
CA ASP A 287 -54.02 -9.05 6.65
C ASP A 287 -52.86 -8.30 5.94
N TRP A 288 -52.89 -8.20 4.60
CA TRP A 288 -51.87 -7.44 3.85
C TRP A 288 -52.04 -5.91 4.04
N ASP A 289 -51.03 -5.27 4.63
CA ASP A 289 -50.97 -3.84 4.90
C ASP A 289 -49.95 -3.16 3.98
N GLY A 290 -50.43 -2.57 2.88
CA GLY A 290 -49.59 -1.88 1.90
C GLY A 290 -48.83 -0.67 2.47
N ASP A 291 -49.37 0.01 3.48
CA ASP A 291 -48.67 1.12 4.15
C ASP A 291 -47.50 0.60 4.98
N ALA A 292 -47.66 -0.54 5.66
CA ALA A 292 -46.57 -1.20 6.37
C ALA A 292 -45.47 -1.63 5.39
N LYS A 293 -45.84 -2.20 4.23
CA LYS A 293 -44.87 -2.62 3.20
C LYS A 293 -44.14 -1.45 2.57
N PHE A 294 -44.83 -0.34 2.33
CA PHE A 294 -44.20 0.91 1.91
C PHE A 294 -43.18 1.40 2.93
N CYS A 295 -43.50 1.37 4.22
CA CYS A 295 -42.58 1.81 5.26
C CYS A 295 -41.37 0.88 5.43
N GLU A 296 -41.56 -0.43 5.25
CA GLU A 296 -40.43 -1.37 5.14
C GLU A 296 -39.53 -0.99 3.98
N THR A 297 -40.12 -0.67 2.82
CA THR A 297 -39.36 -0.21 1.64
C THR A 297 -38.65 1.12 1.92
N ALA A 298 -39.33 2.11 2.51
CA ALA A 298 -38.71 3.39 2.86
C ALA A 298 -37.57 3.23 3.89
N LYS A 299 -37.64 2.24 4.78
CA LYS A 299 -36.56 1.89 5.71
C LYS A 299 -35.31 1.44 4.97
N ILE A 300 -35.48 0.62 3.92
CA ILE A 300 -34.39 0.14 3.07
C ILE A 300 -33.63 1.28 2.37
N PHE A 301 -34.35 2.29 1.89
CA PHE A 301 -33.72 3.46 1.26
C PHE A 301 -33.18 4.48 2.27
N ASN A 302 -33.62 4.40 3.53
CA ASN A 302 -33.18 5.21 4.67
C ASN A 302 -32.85 6.68 4.34
N ASN A 303 -33.76 7.40 3.64
CA ASN A 303 -33.43 8.73 3.09
C ASN A 303 -32.92 9.73 4.15
N SER A 304 -33.44 9.65 5.38
CA SER A 304 -32.93 10.43 6.52
C SER A 304 -31.49 10.08 6.90
N GLY A 305 -31.14 8.80 6.97
CA GLY A 305 -29.78 8.32 7.26
C GLY A 305 -28.79 8.64 6.14
N ALA A 306 -29.25 8.53 4.89
CA ALA A 306 -28.48 8.85 3.69
C ALA A 306 -27.92 10.27 3.65
N ILE A 307 -28.61 11.22 4.31
CA ILE A 307 -28.14 12.60 4.49
C ILE A 307 -27.33 12.73 5.77
N GLY A 308 -27.90 12.28 6.89
CA GLY A 308 -27.35 12.57 8.22
C GLY A 308 -26.02 11.90 8.50
N VAL A 309 -25.89 10.61 8.19
CA VAL A 309 -24.70 9.81 8.53
C VAL A 309 -23.45 10.32 7.81
N PRO A 310 -23.46 10.52 6.47
CA PRO A 310 -22.28 11.02 5.77
C PRO A 310 -21.86 12.42 6.24
N MET A 311 -22.84 13.29 6.52
CA MET A 311 -22.53 14.65 6.99
C MET A 311 -21.93 14.68 8.40
N VAL A 312 -22.41 13.84 9.32
CA VAL A 312 -21.83 13.73 10.68
C VAL A 312 -20.38 13.26 10.60
N ARG A 313 -20.11 12.21 9.82
CA ARG A 313 -18.76 11.64 9.65
C ARG A 313 -17.83 12.62 8.95
N ARG A 314 -18.29 13.29 7.89
CA ARG A 314 -17.52 14.32 7.17
C ARG A 314 -17.14 15.50 8.08
N LEU A 315 -18.03 15.94 8.96
CA LEU A 315 -17.71 17.01 9.94
C LEU A 315 -16.68 16.56 10.97
N GLU A 316 -16.78 15.33 11.47
CA GLU A 316 -15.80 14.77 12.40
C GLU A 316 -14.40 14.75 11.76
N LYS A 317 -14.30 14.27 10.52
CA LYS A 317 -13.05 14.20 9.75
C LYS A 317 -12.46 15.56 9.40
N SER A 318 -13.30 16.50 8.95
CA SER A 318 -12.83 17.78 8.35
C SER A 318 -12.70 18.90 9.37
N CYS A 319 -13.49 18.87 10.43
CA CYS A 319 -13.60 19.94 11.42
C CYS A 319 -13.20 19.49 12.84
N GLY A 320 -12.94 18.19 13.06
CA GLY A 320 -12.46 17.66 14.34
C GLY A 320 -13.52 17.62 15.45
N PHE A 321 -14.81 17.73 15.11
CA PHE A 321 -15.91 17.60 16.06
C PHE A 321 -17.10 16.84 15.44
N THR A 322 -17.84 16.11 16.27
CA THR A 322 -19.06 15.40 15.87
C THR A 322 -20.31 16.22 16.19
N VAL A 323 -21.42 15.96 15.51
CA VAL A 323 -22.72 16.61 15.75
C VAL A 323 -23.76 15.58 16.16
N GLU A 324 -24.59 15.93 17.15
CA GLU A 324 -25.62 15.02 17.65
C GLU A 324 -26.95 15.31 16.94
N VAL A 325 -27.31 14.45 15.98
CA VAL A 325 -28.55 14.52 15.20
C VAL A 325 -29.50 13.38 15.56
N ARG A 326 -30.80 13.58 15.34
CA ARG A 326 -31.87 12.65 15.69
C ARG A 326 -32.51 12.07 14.45
N TYR A 327 -32.63 10.75 14.42
CA TYR A 327 -33.31 10.02 13.36
C TYR A 327 -34.74 9.63 13.76
N PRO A 328 -35.66 9.46 12.79
CA PRO A 328 -36.99 8.93 13.04
C PRO A 328 -36.95 7.57 13.75
N LYS A 329 -37.88 7.33 14.69
CA LYS A 329 -37.95 6.05 15.42
C LYS A 329 -38.52 4.93 14.56
N GLU A 330 -38.15 3.69 14.88
CA GLU A 330 -38.70 2.51 14.22
C GLU A 330 -40.24 2.47 14.33
N GLY A 331 -40.91 2.21 13.21
CA GLY A 331 -42.38 2.20 13.12
C GLY A 331 -43.05 3.58 13.20
N GLN A 332 -42.30 4.67 13.39
CA GLN A 332 -42.85 6.02 13.45
C GLN A 332 -43.46 6.43 12.10
N LEU A 333 -42.80 6.11 10.98
CA LEU A 333 -43.30 6.43 9.64
C LEU A 333 -44.67 5.80 9.36
N VAL A 334 -44.86 4.51 9.71
CA VAL A 334 -46.15 3.82 9.58
C VAL A 334 -47.23 4.54 10.40
N CYS A 335 -46.89 4.90 11.64
CA CYS A 335 -47.83 5.61 12.51
C CYS A 335 -48.20 6.99 11.95
N ASP A 336 -47.22 7.73 11.44
CA ASP A 336 -47.41 9.08 10.95
C ASP A 336 -48.16 9.10 9.60
N ILE A 337 -47.92 8.13 8.72
CA ILE A 337 -48.70 7.93 7.49
C ILE A 337 -50.16 7.60 7.82
N LYS A 338 -50.40 6.66 8.75
CA LYS A 338 -51.76 6.26 9.15
C LYS A 338 -52.54 7.35 9.89
N ARG A 339 -51.85 8.34 10.47
CA ARG A 339 -52.46 9.49 11.15
C ARG A 339 -52.83 10.63 10.20
N GLN A 340 -52.31 10.64 8.98
CA GLN A 340 -52.71 11.63 7.99
C GLN A 340 -54.15 11.34 7.56
N PRO A 341 -55.03 12.36 7.50
CA PRO A 341 -56.35 12.18 6.93
C PRO A 341 -56.19 11.69 5.49
N GLU A 342 -56.97 10.67 5.07
CA GLU A 342 -57.01 10.27 3.67
C GLU A 342 -57.24 11.54 2.82
N PRO A 343 -56.38 11.81 1.82
CA PRO A 343 -56.62 12.94 0.95
C PRO A 343 -57.99 12.74 0.29
N GLU A 344 -58.90 13.71 0.43
CA GLU A 344 -60.10 13.77 -0.40
C GLU A 344 -59.62 13.57 -1.83
N ALA A 345 -60.10 12.50 -2.48
CA ALA A 345 -59.73 12.17 -3.85
C ALA A 345 -60.11 13.33 -4.78
N LYS A 346 -59.21 14.32 -4.92
CA LYS A 346 -59.12 15.17 -6.10
C LYS A 346 -58.59 14.27 -7.19
N MET A 347 -59.50 13.48 -7.75
CA MET A 347 -59.26 12.70 -8.94
C MET A 347 -58.72 13.66 -10.01
N ASN A 348 -57.46 13.44 -10.38
CA ASN A 348 -56.68 14.20 -11.35
C ASN A 348 -57.52 14.60 -12.57
N LYS A 349 -57.93 15.86 -12.62
CA LYS A 349 -58.50 16.50 -13.83
C LYS A 349 -57.46 17.19 -14.69
N SER A 350 -56.17 17.16 -14.32
CA SER A 350 -55.12 17.87 -15.06
C SER A 350 -54.31 16.99 -16.02
N LEU A 351 -54.54 15.66 -16.05
CA LEU A 351 -53.91 14.76 -17.04
C LEU A 351 -54.89 13.77 -17.72
N GLN A 352 -56.20 13.87 -17.44
CA GLN A 352 -57.23 13.08 -18.12
C GLN A 352 -57.97 13.91 -19.17
N HIS A 353 -57.39 14.00 -20.36
CA HIS A 353 -58.20 14.04 -21.58
C HIS A 353 -57.52 13.21 -22.64
N VAL A 354 -58.29 12.41 -23.38
CA VAL A 354 -57.94 11.37 -24.37
C VAL A 354 -57.60 10.00 -23.78
N GLU A 355 -58.63 9.33 -23.28
CA GLU A 355 -58.91 7.95 -23.66
C GLU A 355 -60.37 7.91 -24.17
N GLY A 356 -60.59 7.30 -25.32
CA GLY A 356 -61.94 7.16 -25.86
C GLY A 356 -61.94 6.42 -27.18
N SER A 357 -62.30 5.13 -27.15
CA SER A 357 -63.10 4.38 -28.15
C SER A 357 -63.28 2.91 -27.70
N PRO A 358 -64.34 2.21 -28.16
CA PRO A 358 -65.19 1.37 -27.31
C PRO A 358 -64.84 -0.13 -27.29
N GLU A 359 -65.13 -0.79 -26.16
CA GLU A 359 -65.24 -2.25 -26.09
C GLU A 359 -66.61 -2.73 -26.66
N PRO A 360 -66.65 -3.82 -27.45
CA PRO A 360 -67.87 -4.59 -27.64
C PRO A 360 -67.91 -5.70 -26.58
N GLY A 361 -68.91 -5.62 -25.70
CA GLY A 361 -69.09 -6.58 -24.61
C GLY A 361 -69.51 -7.98 -25.05
N ILE A 362 -69.12 -8.99 -24.27
CA ILE A 362 -69.82 -10.27 -24.19
C ILE A 362 -69.89 -10.72 -22.73
N ARG A 363 -71.12 -11.06 -22.34
CA ARG A 363 -71.59 -11.48 -21.03
C ARG A 363 -70.90 -12.74 -20.50
N SER A 364 -70.75 -12.78 -19.18
CA SER A 364 -70.48 -13.98 -18.39
C SER A 364 -71.54 -15.08 -18.61
N PRO A 365 -71.18 -16.36 -18.40
CA PRO A 365 -71.96 -17.15 -17.45
C PRO A 365 -71.12 -17.97 -16.47
N LYS A 366 -71.84 -18.38 -15.42
CA LYS A 366 -71.44 -19.00 -14.16
C LYS A 366 -70.97 -20.46 -14.29
N MET A 367 -70.25 -20.85 -13.22
CA MET A 367 -70.00 -22.19 -12.64
C MET A 367 -70.74 -23.40 -13.21
N ASP A 368 -70.00 -24.49 -13.41
CA ASP A 368 -70.36 -25.87 -13.02
C ASP A 368 -69.06 -26.71 -12.81
N GLU A 369 -68.90 -27.29 -11.61
CA GLU A 369 -68.02 -28.44 -11.32
C GLU A 369 -68.76 -29.77 -11.67
N PRO A 370 -68.16 -30.96 -11.50
CA PRO A 370 -66.85 -31.46 -11.93
C PRO A 370 -67.01 -32.79 -12.72
N LEU A 371 -66.02 -33.23 -13.52
CA LEU A 371 -65.92 -34.66 -13.87
C LEU A 371 -64.52 -35.08 -14.33
N HIS A 372 -64.08 -36.18 -13.72
CA HIS A 372 -62.86 -36.93 -13.94
C HIS A 372 -62.57 -37.29 -15.40
N GLY A 373 -61.27 -37.35 -15.74
CA GLY A 373 -60.78 -38.34 -16.69
C GLY A 373 -59.60 -37.91 -17.55
N THR A 374 -58.48 -38.62 -17.35
CA THR A 374 -57.42 -38.92 -18.34
C THR A 374 -56.37 -37.86 -18.68
N THR A 375 -55.36 -37.76 -17.82
CA THR A 375 -53.97 -37.44 -18.23
C THR A 375 -53.07 -38.62 -17.87
N ALA A 376 -53.04 -39.60 -18.78
CA ALA A 376 -52.05 -40.67 -18.81
C ALA A 376 -51.22 -40.50 -20.09
N ALA A 377 -50.30 -39.52 -20.09
CA ALA A 377 -49.23 -39.38 -21.09
C ALA A 377 -48.23 -38.27 -20.71
N ALA A 378 -47.75 -38.21 -19.47
CA ALA A 378 -46.57 -37.38 -19.12
C ALA A 378 -45.92 -37.82 -17.79
N THR A 379 -45.94 -39.12 -17.50
CA THR A 379 -45.27 -39.70 -16.31
C THR A 379 -44.60 -41.00 -16.71
N GLN A 380 -43.64 -40.91 -17.64
CA GLN A 380 -42.79 -42.03 -17.97
C GLN A 380 -41.45 -41.60 -18.57
N GLN A 381 -40.64 -40.81 -17.83
CA GLN A 381 -39.20 -40.75 -18.09
C GLN A 381 -38.36 -40.21 -16.91
N ILE A 382 -38.80 -40.44 -15.67
CA ILE A 382 -37.99 -40.23 -14.47
C ILE A 382 -38.19 -41.46 -13.58
N ARG A 383 -37.39 -42.50 -13.84
CA ARG A 383 -37.05 -43.66 -12.99
C ARG A 383 -36.52 -44.79 -13.86
N ARG A 384 -35.19 -44.85 -14.00
CA ARG A 384 -34.35 -46.06 -14.11
C ARG A 384 -32.96 -45.62 -14.57
N PHE A 385 -32.08 -45.36 -13.61
CA PHE A 385 -30.82 -46.11 -13.41
C PHE A 385 -29.99 -45.43 -12.30
N GLU A 386 -30.33 -45.74 -11.06
CA GLU A 386 -29.32 -45.92 -10.02
C GLU A 386 -28.57 -47.21 -10.37
N THR A 387 -27.23 -47.24 -10.31
CA THR A 387 -26.48 -48.27 -9.57
C THR A 387 -24.95 -48.08 -9.68
N ARG A 388 -24.30 -48.10 -8.51
CA ARG A 388 -22.99 -48.72 -8.19
C ARG A 388 -21.70 -47.87 -8.27
N LEU A 389 -21.35 -47.41 -7.08
CA LEU A 389 -20.04 -47.04 -6.54
C LEU A 389 -18.96 -48.17 -6.60
N ARG A 390 -17.69 -47.73 -6.77
CA ARG A 390 -16.36 -48.10 -6.20
C ARG A 390 -16.12 -49.58 -5.74
N PRO A 391 -14.88 -50.17 -5.76
CA PRO A 391 -13.73 -49.66 -4.97
C PRO A 391 -12.25 -50.11 -5.30
N VAL A 392 -11.30 -49.54 -4.52
CA VAL A 392 -9.97 -50.04 -4.04
C VAL A 392 -8.64 -49.77 -4.81
N ARG A 393 -7.83 -48.90 -4.18
CA ARG A 393 -6.36 -48.88 -3.88
C ARG A 393 -5.37 -49.71 -4.73
N ASN A 394 -4.28 -49.06 -5.18
CA ASN A 394 -2.90 -49.30 -4.68
C ASN A 394 -1.82 -48.51 -5.47
N TRP A 395 -0.89 -47.92 -4.70
CA TRP A 395 0.58 -47.85 -4.86
C TRP A 395 1.25 -47.68 -6.24
N THR A 396 2.19 -46.71 -6.27
CA THR A 396 3.53 -46.73 -6.92
C THR A 396 3.65 -46.93 -8.43
N GLY A 397 4.48 -46.09 -9.06
CA GLY A 397 5.28 -46.50 -10.22
C GLY A 397 5.09 -45.64 -11.48
N LEU A 398 6.16 -44.94 -11.84
CA LEU A 398 6.82 -44.95 -13.15
C LEU A 398 5.97 -45.16 -14.43
N THR A 399 6.26 -44.27 -15.38
CA THR A 399 6.27 -44.43 -16.85
C THR A 399 4.97 -44.34 -17.66
N ALA A 400 4.93 -43.26 -18.45
CA ALA A 400 4.75 -43.18 -19.90
C ALA A 400 3.42 -43.59 -20.59
N GLU A 401 3.14 -42.79 -21.62
CA GLU A 401 2.28 -43.00 -22.82
C GLU A 401 0.80 -42.59 -22.75
N GLY A 402 0.40 -41.74 -23.71
CA GLY A 402 -0.97 -41.76 -24.22
C GLY A 402 -1.68 -40.45 -24.62
N SER A 403 -1.02 -39.36 -24.99
CA SER A 403 -1.69 -38.24 -25.66
C SER A 403 -1.97 -38.58 -27.13
N SER A 404 -3.23 -38.62 -27.58
CA SER A 404 -3.55 -38.56 -29.01
C SER A 404 -3.66 -37.10 -29.49
N GLU A 405 -2.54 -36.40 -29.43
CA GLU A 405 -2.26 -35.27 -30.32
C GLU A 405 -1.08 -35.68 -31.19
N ARG A 406 -1.22 -35.52 -32.51
CA ARG A 406 -0.24 -36.03 -33.46
C ARG A 406 0.99 -35.12 -33.47
N TYR A 407 2.05 -35.54 -32.80
CA TYR A 407 3.37 -34.90 -32.87
C TYR A 407 4.05 -35.16 -34.23
N LEU A 408 4.66 -34.12 -34.80
CA LEU A 408 5.53 -34.24 -35.97
C LEU A 408 6.78 -35.05 -35.60
N SER A 409 7.19 -35.98 -36.47
CA SER A 409 8.44 -36.73 -36.27
C SER A 409 9.67 -35.81 -36.35
N ALA A 410 10.79 -36.22 -35.75
CA ALA A 410 12.04 -35.44 -35.80
C ALA A 410 12.49 -35.10 -37.24
N LYS A 411 12.21 -35.98 -38.22
CA LYS A 411 12.45 -35.71 -39.65
C LYS A 411 11.51 -34.65 -40.24
N GLU A 412 10.26 -34.59 -39.78
CA GLU A 412 9.29 -33.58 -40.20
C GLU A 412 9.57 -32.22 -39.53
N LEU A 413 9.99 -32.22 -38.26
CA LEU A 413 10.45 -31.02 -37.57
C LEU A 413 11.76 -30.47 -38.18
N GLU A 414 12.70 -31.34 -38.54
CA GLU A 414 13.92 -30.96 -39.26
C GLU A 414 13.61 -30.40 -40.65
N ALA A 415 12.64 -30.96 -41.38
CA ALA A 415 12.20 -30.42 -42.67
C ALA A 415 11.54 -29.03 -42.54
N VAL A 416 10.75 -28.80 -41.49
CA VAL A 416 10.12 -27.50 -41.19
C VAL A 416 11.17 -26.46 -40.76
N LEU A 417 12.15 -26.84 -39.94
CA LEU A 417 13.23 -25.96 -39.50
C LEU A 417 14.21 -25.64 -40.64
N VAL A 418 14.47 -26.58 -41.55
CA VAL A 418 15.26 -26.36 -42.77
C VAL A 418 14.52 -25.44 -43.75
N ASP A 419 13.19 -25.56 -43.88
CA ASP A 419 12.37 -24.64 -44.69
C ASP A 419 12.33 -23.22 -44.08
N TYR A 420 12.27 -23.13 -42.74
CA TYR A 420 12.35 -21.86 -42.01
C TYR A 420 13.73 -21.20 -42.14
N ALA A 421 14.83 -21.96 -42.03
CA ALA A 421 16.19 -21.45 -42.23
C ALA A 421 16.45 -21.03 -43.68
N ARG A 422 15.87 -21.73 -44.66
CA ARG A 422 15.99 -21.39 -46.09
C ARG A 422 15.19 -20.13 -46.46
N LYS A 423 14.04 -19.90 -45.81
CA LYS A 423 13.22 -18.68 -45.94
C LYS A 423 13.81 -17.47 -45.20
N ARG A 424 14.60 -17.67 -44.15
CA ARG A 424 15.34 -16.60 -43.46
C ARG A 424 16.61 -16.18 -44.21
N ASN A 425 17.30 -17.11 -44.88
CA ASN A 425 18.51 -16.82 -45.67
C ASN A 425 18.25 -16.21 -47.06
N THR A 426 17.00 -15.86 -47.38
CA THR A 426 16.62 -15.17 -48.63
C THR A 426 16.27 -13.69 -48.44
N LEU A 427 16.47 -13.15 -47.22
CA LEU A 427 16.25 -11.73 -46.87
C LEU A 427 17.46 -11.10 -46.18
N ILE A 428 18.67 -11.43 -46.64
CA ILE A 428 19.88 -10.65 -46.34
C ILE A 428 20.51 -10.32 -47.69
N GLY A 429 20.36 -9.05 -48.07
CA GLY A 429 20.95 -8.46 -49.26
C GLY A 429 21.61 -7.14 -48.88
N GLU A 430 22.94 -7.22 -48.83
CA GLU A 430 23.93 -6.19 -49.16
C GLU A 430 24.20 -5.04 -48.17
N ASP A 431 25.51 -4.82 -48.02
CA ASP A 431 26.24 -3.94 -47.12
C ASP A 431 25.95 -2.45 -47.34
N ASP A 432 26.10 -1.65 -46.28
CA ASP A 432 26.78 -0.35 -46.37
C ASP A 432 27.29 0.10 -44.97
N ASP A 433 28.60 0.24 -44.88
CA ASP A 433 29.36 0.87 -43.80
C ASP A 433 29.05 2.37 -43.72
N VAL A 434 28.66 2.92 -42.55
CA VAL A 434 28.89 4.34 -42.24
C VAL A 434 29.15 4.56 -40.74
N GLU A 435 30.13 5.42 -40.50
CA GLU A 435 30.87 5.77 -39.30
C GLU A 435 30.08 6.34 -38.11
N MET A 436 30.70 6.21 -36.94
CA MET A 436 30.39 6.92 -35.68
C MET A 436 30.68 8.43 -35.82
N ALA A 437 29.69 9.27 -35.55
CA ALA A 437 29.87 10.70 -35.22
C ALA A 437 28.82 11.13 -34.19
N GLY A 438 29.25 11.90 -33.18
CA GLY A 438 28.51 12.13 -31.95
C GLY A 438 27.66 13.40 -31.84
N VAL A 439 27.15 13.54 -30.62
CA VAL A 439 26.58 14.70 -29.90
C VAL A 439 25.17 15.19 -30.27
N GLU A 440 24.40 15.38 -29.19
CA GLU A 440 23.23 16.26 -28.94
C GLU A 440 21.84 15.61 -28.84
N ASP A 441 21.15 16.06 -27.79
CA ASP A 441 19.88 15.63 -27.20
C ASP A 441 18.70 15.59 -28.20
N GLU A 442 17.83 14.57 -28.07
CA GLU A 442 16.36 14.65 -28.20
C GLU A 442 15.71 13.26 -27.92
N PRO A 443 14.48 13.20 -27.37
CA PRO A 443 13.81 11.98 -26.92
C PRO A 443 13.22 11.15 -28.07
N PHE A 444 13.48 9.84 -28.07
CA PHE A 444 13.00 8.92 -29.11
C PHE A 444 11.63 8.32 -28.75
N GLU A 445 10.58 8.73 -29.47
CA GLU A 445 9.27 8.07 -29.50
C GLU A 445 9.32 6.80 -30.36
N PHE A 446 8.84 5.65 -29.84
CA PHE A 446 8.55 4.47 -30.64
C PHE A 446 7.04 4.35 -30.87
N ASN A 447 6.58 4.91 -32.00
CA ASN A 447 5.25 4.67 -32.55
C ASN A 447 5.41 3.85 -33.83
N THR A 448 5.14 2.55 -33.79
CA THR A 448 4.80 1.78 -35.01
C THR A 448 4.01 0.51 -34.67
N VAL A 449 2.71 0.60 -34.97
CA VAL A 449 1.66 -0.40 -34.78
C VAL A 449 1.80 -1.58 -35.74
N THR A 450 1.61 -2.81 -35.24
CA THR A 450 1.07 -3.92 -36.04
C THR A 450 -0.19 -4.46 -35.36
N LYS A 451 -1.33 -4.41 -36.05
CA LYS A 451 -2.64 -4.85 -35.55
C LYS A 451 -2.71 -6.38 -35.42
N ILE A 452 -3.17 -6.90 -34.29
CA ILE A 452 -3.58 -8.30 -34.11
C ILE A 452 -5.05 -8.32 -33.64
N TYR A 453 -5.87 -9.12 -34.32
CA TYR A 453 -7.29 -9.33 -34.04
C TYR A 453 -7.47 -10.42 -32.96
N PRO A 454 -8.36 -10.24 -31.96
CA PRO A 454 -8.63 -11.28 -30.97
C PRO A 454 -9.50 -12.41 -31.58
N LYS A 455 -9.09 -13.66 -31.32
CA LYS A 455 -9.88 -14.86 -31.58
C LYS A 455 -10.48 -15.36 -30.27
N GLU A 456 -11.75 -15.73 -30.35
CA GLU A 456 -12.65 -16.11 -29.27
C GLU A 456 -12.33 -17.43 -28.58
N SER A 457 -12.87 -17.53 -27.35
CA SER A 457 -13.46 -18.70 -26.68
C SER A 457 -12.54 -19.67 -25.91
N TYR A 458 -12.74 -19.71 -24.58
CA TYR A 458 -12.46 -20.88 -23.73
C TYR A 458 -13.71 -21.23 -22.91
N HIS A 459 -14.11 -22.50 -23.04
CA HIS A 459 -15.22 -23.15 -22.36
C HIS A 459 -14.84 -23.57 -20.93
N TYR A 460 -15.74 -23.30 -19.97
CA TYR A 460 -15.68 -23.85 -18.62
C TYR A 460 -16.10 -25.33 -18.61
N GLY A 461 -15.21 -26.19 -18.10
CA GLY A 461 -15.51 -27.57 -17.73
C GLY A 461 -15.61 -27.71 -16.22
N THR A 462 -16.80 -28.05 -15.74
CA THR A 462 -17.15 -28.35 -14.34
C THR A 462 -16.76 -29.77 -13.90
N SER A 463 -16.41 -29.96 -12.62
CA SER A 463 -16.73 -31.10 -11.70
C SER A 463 -15.63 -31.21 -10.63
N ALA A 464 -15.81 -31.63 -9.38
CA ALA A 464 -16.96 -32.07 -8.60
C ALA A 464 -16.58 -32.03 -7.09
N LEU A 465 -17.62 -31.99 -6.27
CA LEU A 465 -17.69 -32.18 -4.82
C LEU A 465 -17.06 -33.50 -4.35
N GLU A 466 -16.64 -33.56 -3.08
CA GLU A 466 -17.01 -34.69 -2.22
C GLU A 466 -17.18 -34.23 -0.75
N ASP A 467 -18.31 -34.65 -0.19
CA ASP A 467 -18.93 -34.32 1.09
C ASP A 467 -18.41 -35.15 2.28
N GLU A 468 -18.71 -34.63 3.48
CA GLU A 468 -18.59 -35.27 4.79
C GLU A 468 -19.48 -36.53 4.94
N ASP A 469 -19.13 -37.41 5.90
CA ASP A 469 -20.02 -38.44 6.45
C ASP A 469 -20.02 -38.37 8.00
N PRO A 470 -21.18 -38.56 8.67
CA PRO A 470 -21.44 -38.14 10.05
C PRO A 470 -21.46 -39.32 11.03
N ASN A 471 -21.44 -39.03 12.34
CA ASN A 471 -22.15 -39.81 13.37
C ASN A 471 -22.30 -39.01 14.67
N ASP A 472 -23.56 -38.82 15.04
CA ASP A 472 -24.21 -38.26 16.25
C ASP A 472 -23.97 -39.16 17.51
N PRO A 473 -24.47 -38.91 18.76
CA PRO A 473 -25.12 -37.73 19.38
C PRO A 473 -24.63 -37.38 20.81
N SER A 474 -25.01 -36.22 21.35
CA SER A 474 -25.68 -36.12 22.66
C SER A 474 -26.04 -34.69 23.07
N ASP A 475 -27.21 -34.61 23.73
CA ASP A 475 -27.94 -33.45 24.22
C ASP A 475 -27.15 -32.52 25.16
N GLU A 476 -27.43 -31.21 25.13
CA GLU A 476 -27.73 -30.48 26.38
C GLU A 476 -28.51 -29.16 26.16
N GLN A 477 -29.40 -28.93 27.13
CA GLN A 477 -30.57 -28.06 27.20
C GLN A 477 -30.38 -26.52 27.09
N ASP A 478 -31.37 -25.92 26.42
CA ASP A 478 -32.02 -24.60 26.59
C ASP A 478 -31.53 -23.63 27.69
N HIS A 479 -31.16 -22.41 27.28
CA HIS A 479 -31.50 -21.18 27.99
C HIS A 479 -31.88 -20.04 27.01
N GLU A 480 -33.07 -19.48 27.21
CA GLU A 480 -33.74 -18.47 26.37
C GLU A 480 -33.09 -17.08 26.45
N HIS A 481 -32.86 -16.46 25.28
CA HIS A 481 -32.74 -15.00 25.09
C HIS A 481 -33.50 -14.57 23.80
N PRO A 482 -33.99 -13.32 23.72
CA PRO A 482 -35.14 -12.94 22.90
C PRO A 482 -34.87 -12.96 21.39
N LYS A 483 -35.83 -13.51 20.64
CA LYS A 483 -35.78 -13.72 19.18
C LYS A 483 -35.82 -12.39 18.40
N LEU A 484 -34.89 -12.27 17.44
CA LEU A 484 -34.87 -11.28 16.35
C LEU A 484 -36.05 -11.49 15.36
N PRO A 485 -36.47 -10.47 14.56
CA PRO A 485 -37.61 -10.55 13.64
C PRO A 485 -37.44 -11.56 12.49
N ARG A 486 -38.56 -12.17 12.08
CA ARG A 486 -38.67 -13.34 11.19
C ARG A 486 -38.72 -13.01 9.68
N VAL A 487 -37.66 -12.49 9.06
CA VAL A 487 -37.63 -12.34 7.57
C VAL A 487 -36.41 -13.00 6.88
N ALA A 488 -35.55 -13.70 7.62
CA ALA A 488 -34.40 -14.42 7.03
C ALA A 488 -34.60 -15.95 6.90
N ARG A 489 -35.77 -16.41 6.41
CA ARG A 489 -35.97 -17.83 6.03
C ARG A 489 -36.79 -17.97 4.75
N ARG A 490 -36.20 -17.60 3.61
CA ARG A 490 -36.53 -18.17 2.28
C ARG A 490 -35.30 -18.25 1.36
N LEU A 491 -34.12 -18.53 1.93
CA LEU A 491 -32.94 -18.91 1.14
C LEU A 491 -32.38 -20.19 1.75
N ASP A 492 -32.14 -21.19 0.90
CA ASP A 492 -31.47 -22.44 1.27
C ASP A 492 -30.06 -22.09 1.76
N PRO A 493 -29.69 -22.35 3.03
CA PRO A 493 -28.36 -22.09 3.56
C PRO A 493 -27.25 -22.85 2.84
N HIS A 494 -27.59 -23.86 2.03
CA HIS A 494 -26.66 -24.66 1.24
C HIS A 494 -26.56 -24.23 -0.24
N SER A 495 -27.25 -23.16 -0.63
CA SER A 495 -27.09 -22.57 -1.97
C SER A 495 -25.70 -21.92 -2.11
N ARG A 496 -24.94 -22.37 -3.10
CA ARG A 496 -23.57 -21.89 -3.41
C ARG A 496 -23.49 -20.43 -3.86
N ASP A 497 -24.62 -19.79 -4.10
CA ASP A 497 -24.76 -18.40 -4.55
C ASP A 497 -25.15 -17.43 -3.42
N VAL A 498 -25.40 -17.93 -2.21
CA VAL A 498 -25.67 -17.11 -1.03
C VAL A 498 -24.33 -16.59 -0.49
N PRO A 499 -24.17 -15.28 -0.22
CA PRO A 499 -22.97 -14.75 0.44
C PRO A 499 -22.68 -15.60 1.69
N PRO A 500 -21.42 -16.06 1.91
CA PRO A 500 -21.08 -16.85 3.09
C PRO A 500 -21.66 -16.15 4.30
N SER A 501 -22.54 -16.83 5.04
CA SER A 501 -23.26 -16.17 6.13
C SER A 501 -22.25 -15.46 7.01
N VAL A 502 -22.55 -14.23 7.40
CA VAL A 502 -21.73 -13.46 8.36
C VAL A 502 -21.50 -14.26 9.66
N ALA A 503 -22.29 -15.31 9.91
CA ALA A 503 -22.09 -16.32 10.95
C ALA A 503 -20.82 -17.19 10.80
N GLY A 504 -20.06 -17.07 9.70
CA GLY A 504 -18.72 -17.62 9.54
C GLY A 504 -17.61 -16.74 10.12
N LEU A 505 -17.92 -15.50 10.51
CA LEU A 505 -17.05 -14.79 11.45
C LEU A 505 -17.07 -15.54 12.79
N PRO A 506 -15.97 -15.57 13.56
CA PRO A 506 -15.94 -16.25 14.85
C PRO A 506 -17.16 -15.82 15.69
N SER A 507 -17.83 -16.75 16.38
CA SER A 507 -19.17 -16.59 16.99
C SER A 507 -19.44 -15.33 17.85
N ARG A 508 -18.41 -14.54 18.20
CA ARG A 508 -18.50 -13.26 18.92
C ARG A 508 -18.53 -12.02 18.01
N TYR A 509 -18.28 -12.15 16.71
CA TYR A 509 -18.32 -11.09 15.70
C TYR A 509 -19.72 -10.94 15.07
N THR A 510 -20.74 -10.94 15.91
CA THR A 510 -22.09 -10.55 15.48
C THR A 510 -22.07 -9.13 14.92
N GLN A 511 -23.05 -8.80 14.08
CA GLN A 511 -23.22 -7.60 13.23
C GLN A 511 -22.78 -6.23 13.81
N TRP A 512 -22.65 -6.10 15.13
CA TRP A 512 -22.17 -4.93 15.87
C TRP A 512 -20.64 -4.75 15.94
N ASN A 513 -19.82 -5.73 15.53
CA ASN A 513 -18.35 -5.63 15.53
C ASN A 513 -17.71 -5.52 14.13
N GLN A 514 -18.52 -5.59 13.06
CA GLN A 514 -18.02 -5.44 11.69
C GLN A 514 -17.68 -3.99 11.37
N GLU A 515 -18.47 -3.04 11.88
CA GLU A 515 -18.19 -1.61 11.76
C GLU A 515 -16.84 -1.25 12.38
N CYS A 516 -16.48 -1.86 13.52
CA CYS A 516 -15.16 -1.65 14.14
C CYS A 516 -14.02 -2.11 13.21
N ILE A 517 -14.10 -3.32 12.68
CA ILE A 517 -13.08 -3.88 11.76
C ILE A 517 -12.96 -3.03 10.49
N ILE A 518 -14.08 -2.56 9.94
CA ILE A 518 -14.08 -1.72 8.74
C ILE A 518 -13.56 -0.31 9.06
N ASN A 519 -13.84 0.23 10.24
CA ASN A 519 -13.21 1.48 10.69
C ASN A 519 -11.69 1.31 10.84
N ASP A 520 -11.22 0.17 11.33
CA ASP A 520 -9.79 -0.14 11.43
C ASP A 520 -9.15 -0.29 10.04
N TYR A 521 -9.88 -0.88 9.08
CA TYR A 521 -9.49 -0.86 7.66
C TYR A 521 -9.25 0.57 7.16
N PHE A 522 -10.23 1.47 7.35
CA PHE A 522 -10.13 2.85 6.86
C PHE A 522 -9.10 3.70 7.61
N ARG A 523 -8.85 3.43 8.90
CA ARG A 523 -7.85 4.12 9.73
C ARG A 523 -6.42 3.60 9.55
N GLY A 524 -6.26 2.32 9.20
CA GLY A 524 -4.98 1.66 9.03
C GLY A 524 -4.64 1.45 7.56
N PHE A 525 -5.17 0.38 6.97
CA PHE A 525 -4.82 -0.08 5.63
C PHE A 525 -5.12 0.96 4.55
N ASN A 526 -6.34 1.52 4.53
CA ASN A 526 -6.77 2.44 3.47
C ASN A 526 -6.00 3.78 3.50
N GLN A 527 -5.43 4.17 4.65
CA GLN A 527 -4.55 5.34 4.74
C GLN A 527 -3.23 5.14 3.99
N ALA A 528 -2.73 3.90 3.94
CA ALA A 528 -1.51 3.58 3.20
C ALA A 528 -1.79 3.15 1.75
N MET A 529 -2.85 2.36 1.55
CA MET A 529 -3.27 1.76 0.28
C MET A 529 -4.77 2.04 0.06
N PRO A 530 -5.14 3.21 -0.50
CA PRO A 530 -6.51 3.66 -0.62
C PRO A 530 -7.25 2.90 -1.73
N LEU A 531 -7.70 1.69 -1.43
CA LEU A 531 -8.34 0.78 -2.39
C LEU A 531 -9.83 1.05 -2.53
N PHE A 532 -10.49 1.50 -1.46
CA PHE A 532 -11.92 1.80 -1.47
C PHE A 532 -12.19 3.20 -0.91
N SER A 533 -13.24 3.86 -1.43
CA SER A 533 -13.72 5.10 -0.85
C SER A 533 -14.58 4.83 0.38
N GLU A 534 -14.32 5.58 1.44
CA GLU A 534 -15.12 5.58 2.67
C GLU A 534 -16.56 6.04 2.39
N LEU A 535 -16.73 6.97 1.43
CA LEU A 535 -18.03 7.50 1.01
C LEU A 535 -18.85 6.46 0.25
N ASP A 536 -18.21 5.71 -0.64
CA ASP A 536 -18.87 4.63 -1.39
C ASP A 536 -19.28 3.48 -0.46
N TYR A 537 -18.43 3.16 0.53
CA TYR A 537 -18.77 2.19 1.56
C TYR A 537 -19.97 2.66 2.39
N GLU A 538 -19.98 3.92 2.83
CA GLU A 538 -21.12 4.51 3.55
C GLU A 538 -22.41 4.48 2.76
N TYR A 539 -22.32 4.78 1.46
CA TYR A 539 -23.46 4.67 0.57
C TYR A 539 -23.98 3.23 0.51
N PHE A 540 -23.09 2.25 0.32
CA PHE A 540 -23.44 0.82 0.30
C PHE A 540 -24.02 0.34 1.64
N GLU A 541 -23.41 0.70 2.76
CA GLU A 541 -23.85 0.31 4.09
C GLU A 541 -25.29 0.79 4.35
N ASN A 542 -25.61 2.01 3.92
CA ASN A 542 -26.91 2.63 4.13
C ASN A 542 -27.99 2.18 3.13
N HIS A 543 -27.64 1.80 1.89
CA HIS A 543 -28.61 1.53 0.82
C HIS A 543 -28.54 0.11 0.22
N GLY A 544 -27.34 -0.47 0.09
CA GLY A 544 -27.11 -1.76 -0.58
C GLY A 544 -27.31 -2.98 0.32
N ARG A 545 -27.11 -2.84 1.63
CA ARG A 545 -27.18 -3.98 2.57
C ARG A 545 -28.58 -4.58 2.71
N GLU A 546 -29.62 -3.76 2.63
CA GLU A 546 -31.02 -4.18 2.81
C GLU A 546 -31.75 -4.50 1.48
N GLN A 547 -31.25 -4.02 0.34
CA GLN A 547 -31.77 -4.35 -1.00
C GLN A 547 -31.26 -5.70 -1.55
N GLY A 548 -30.38 -6.38 -0.81
CA GLY A 548 -29.64 -7.53 -1.32
C GLY A 548 -28.57 -7.07 -2.30
N GLY A 549 -27.54 -6.40 -1.78
CA GLY A 549 -26.43 -5.86 -2.55
C GLY A 549 -25.91 -6.81 -3.61
N THR A 550 -25.43 -6.25 -4.71
CA THR A 550 -24.83 -6.99 -5.81
C THR A 550 -23.68 -7.86 -5.28
N LYS A 551 -23.43 -9.00 -5.94
CA LYS A 551 -22.32 -9.90 -5.57
C LYS A 551 -20.98 -9.15 -5.48
N ASN A 552 -20.81 -8.11 -6.29
CA ASN A 552 -19.61 -7.25 -6.34
C ASN A 552 -19.42 -6.41 -5.07
N GLU A 553 -20.49 -5.81 -4.54
CA GLU A 553 -20.39 -4.99 -3.32
C GLU A 553 -20.08 -5.87 -2.10
N TRP A 554 -20.61 -7.09 -2.06
CA TRP A 554 -20.22 -8.08 -1.06
C TRP A 554 -18.76 -8.51 -1.21
N CYS A 555 -18.26 -8.70 -2.44
CA CYS A 555 -16.83 -8.93 -2.67
C CYS A 555 -15.97 -7.79 -2.09
N ALA A 556 -16.36 -6.53 -2.28
CA ALA A 556 -15.64 -5.39 -1.72
C ALA A 556 -15.57 -5.45 -0.18
N ILE A 557 -16.69 -5.74 0.50
CA ILE A 557 -16.71 -5.90 1.96
C ILE A 557 -15.84 -7.07 2.43
N TYR A 558 -15.90 -8.22 1.75
CA TYR A 558 -15.07 -9.36 2.11
C TYR A 558 -13.57 -9.03 1.97
N VAL A 559 -13.19 -8.26 0.94
CA VAL A 559 -11.82 -7.77 0.79
C VAL A 559 -11.45 -6.81 1.92
N MET A 560 -12.30 -5.82 2.26
CA MET A 560 -12.06 -4.91 3.39
C MET A 560 -11.86 -5.66 4.70
N LEU A 561 -12.78 -6.58 5.04
CA LEU A 561 -12.71 -7.38 6.26
C LEU A 561 -11.48 -8.29 6.29
N ALA A 562 -11.16 -8.95 5.17
CA ALA A 562 -9.98 -9.81 5.09
C ALA A 562 -8.68 -9.00 5.26
N LEU A 563 -8.59 -7.81 4.64
CA LEU A 563 -7.45 -6.93 4.78
C LEU A 563 -7.35 -6.35 6.19
N ALA A 564 -8.46 -5.97 6.81
CA ALA A 564 -8.48 -5.49 8.19
C ALA A 564 -7.98 -6.55 9.18
N LEU A 565 -8.58 -7.74 9.15
CA LEU A 565 -8.23 -8.85 10.05
C LEU A 565 -6.78 -9.28 9.86
N ARG A 566 -6.30 -9.30 8.61
CA ARG A 566 -4.90 -9.66 8.32
C ARG A 566 -3.88 -8.65 8.85
N ASN A 567 -4.29 -7.40 9.05
CA ASN A 567 -3.42 -6.33 9.56
C ASN A 567 -3.75 -5.97 11.02
N GLU A 568 -4.58 -6.73 11.72
CA GLU A 568 -4.92 -6.48 13.13
C GLU A 568 -3.76 -6.92 14.04
N PRO A 569 -3.09 -6.01 14.78
CA PRO A 569 -1.82 -6.33 15.43
C PRO A 569 -1.91 -7.29 16.62
N GLU A 570 -2.98 -7.20 17.40
CA GLU A 570 -3.20 -8.06 18.57
C GLU A 570 -3.94 -9.36 18.22
N ASN A 571 -4.22 -9.61 16.92
CA ASN A 571 -5.13 -10.64 16.38
C ASN A 571 -5.56 -11.65 17.43
N ALA A 572 -6.62 -11.32 18.18
CA ALA A 572 -7.02 -12.08 19.36
C ALA A 572 -7.69 -13.43 19.02
N TYR A 573 -7.66 -13.83 17.73
CA TYR A 573 -8.44 -14.93 17.16
C TYR A 573 -7.65 -15.78 16.14
N PRO A 574 -6.43 -16.24 16.47
CA PRO A 574 -5.59 -16.98 15.53
C PRO A 574 -6.26 -18.28 15.06
N GLY A 575 -6.46 -18.41 13.74
CA GLY A 575 -6.90 -19.64 13.05
C GLY A 575 -8.36 -19.65 12.58
N ASP A 576 -9.25 -18.83 13.14
CA ASP A 576 -10.61 -18.66 12.60
C ASP A 576 -10.69 -17.52 11.56
N ASP A 577 -9.79 -16.55 11.67
CA ASP A 577 -9.50 -15.51 10.68
C ASP A 577 -9.01 -16.08 9.35
N GLU A 578 -8.08 -17.04 9.35
CA GLU A 578 -7.57 -17.67 8.12
C GLU A 578 -8.67 -18.42 7.36
N LYS A 579 -9.55 -19.12 8.08
CA LYS A 579 -10.71 -19.81 7.47
C LYS A 579 -11.68 -18.82 6.86
N PHE A 580 -11.93 -17.69 7.54
CA PHE A 580 -12.75 -16.61 7.01
C PHE A 580 -12.11 -15.99 5.77
N ILE A 581 -10.81 -15.63 5.83
CA ILE A 581 -10.06 -15.06 4.70
C ILE A 581 -10.09 -16.02 3.52
N GLY A 582 -9.87 -17.32 3.72
CA GLY A 582 -9.96 -18.32 2.66
C GLY A 582 -11.36 -18.40 2.05
N SER A 583 -12.41 -18.32 2.88
CA SER A 583 -13.81 -18.31 2.42
C SER A 583 -14.18 -17.03 1.66
N ALA A 584 -13.67 -15.89 2.13
CA ALA A 584 -13.80 -14.58 1.51
C ALA A 584 -13.13 -14.57 0.14
N CYS A 585 -11.86 -15.00 0.04
CA CYS A 585 -11.16 -15.15 -1.23
C CYS A 585 -11.89 -16.09 -2.19
N ALA A 586 -12.35 -17.25 -1.73
CA ALA A 586 -13.10 -18.18 -2.58
C ALA A 586 -14.46 -17.61 -3.05
N TYR A 587 -15.09 -16.73 -2.26
CA TYR A 587 -16.30 -16.02 -2.67
C TYR A 587 -15.98 -14.97 -3.74
N VAL A 588 -14.96 -14.15 -3.47
CA VAL A 588 -14.39 -13.15 -4.38
C VAL A 588 -14.04 -13.81 -5.72
N ASP A 589 -13.21 -14.84 -5.75
CA ASP A 589 -12.81 -15.57 -6.98
C ASP A 589 -13.99 -16.13 -7.78
N ARG A 590 -15.04 -16.61 -7.10
CA ARG A 590 -16.22 -17.18 -7.76
C ARG A 590 -17.12 -16.13 -8.40
N HIS A 591 -17.13 -14.91 -7.86
CA HIS A 591 -18.06 -13.86 -8.25
C HIS A 591 -17.38 -12.70 -8.99
N LEU A 592 -16.05 -12.69 -9.06
CA LEU A 592 -15.26 -11.69 -9.80
C LEU A 592 -15.22 -11.86 -11.32
N LEU A 593 -15.98 -12.79 -11.90
CA LEU A 593 -16.12 -12.92 -13.36
C LEU A 593 -16.86 -11.70 -13.92
N GLY A 594 -16.12 -10.64 -14.25
CA GLY A 594 -16.65 -9.44 -14.90
C GLY A 594 -16.28 -8.10 -14.26
N PHE A 595 -15.21 -8.02 -13.46
CA PHE A 595 -14.68 -6.73 -12.99
C PHE A 595 -14.07 -5.92 -14.15
N HIS A 596 -14.91 -5.16 -14.85
CA HIS A 596 -14.49 -3.96 -15.57
C HIS A 596 -14.94 -2.67 -14.85
N LYS A 597 -15.71 -2.77 -13.75
CA LYS A 597 -16.58 -1.67 -13.28
C LYS A 597 -16.52 -1.32 -11.79
N MET A 598 -15.34 -1.41 -11.16
CA MET A 598 -15.08 -0.80 -9.83
C MET A 598 -13.83 0.09 -9.79
N VAL A 599 -13.21 0.33 -10.95
CA VAL A 599 -12.25 1.42 -11.09
C VAL A 599 -13.04 2.55 -11.72
N GLY A 600 -13.65 3.39 -10.88
CA GLY A 600 -14.17 4.68 -11.34
C GLY A 600 -13.05 5.53 -11.92
N GLU A 601 -13.35 6.76 -12.32
CA GLU A 601 -12.43 7.80 -12.81
C GLU A 601 -11.25 8.14 -11.85
N SER A 602 -11.03 7.35 -10.79
CA SER A 602 -9.96 7.46 -9.81
C SER A 602 -8.69 6.72 -10.27
N ALA A 603 -7.57 7.44 -10.28
CA ALA A 603 -6.25 6.91 -10.58
C ALA A 603 -5.76 5.82 -9.60
N LYS A 604 -6.30 5.76 -8.37
CA LYS A 604 -5.73 4.97 -7.26
C LYS A 604 -5.74 3.46 -7.47
N PRO A 605 -6.84 2.80 -7.86
CA PRO A 605 -6.85 1.34 -8.03
C PRO A 605 -5.89 0.87 -9.14
N VAL A 606 -5.74 1.67 -10.21
CA VAL A 606 -4.75 1.42 -11.28
C VAL A 606 -3.34 1.44 -10.70
N TRP A 607 -3.00 2.45 -9.89
CA TRP A 607 -1.70 2.56 -9.23
C TRP A 607 -1.47 1.47 -8.17
N ILE A 608 -2.51 0.99 -7.48
CA ILE A 608 -2.39 -0.17 -6.56
C ILE A 608 -2.05 -1.43 -7.35
N ALA A 609 -2.77 -1.72 -8.43
CA ALA A 609 -2.46 -2.85 -9.31
C ALA A 609 -1.07 -2.72 -9.94
N TYR A 610 -0.69 -1.50 -10.31
CA TYR A 610 0.66 -1.16 -10.77
C TYR A 610 1.72 -1.57 -9.75
N ILE A 611 1.59 -1.08 -8.52
CA ILE A 611 2.51 -1.35 -7.40
C ILE A 611 2.64 -2.85 -7.16
N ILE A 612 1.51 -3.56 -7.01
CA ILE A 612 1.50 -5.01 -6.74
C ILE A 612 2.16 -5.77 -7.89
N GLY A 613 1.87 -5.40 -9.13
CA GLY A 613 2.48 -6.02 -10.30
C GLY A 613 4.01 -5.90 -10.32
N ARG A 614 4.57 -4.77 -9.87
CA ARG A 614 6.03 -4.56 -9.83
C ARG A 614 6.68 -5.27 -8.65
N ASP A 615 6.00 -5.33 -7.51
CA ASP A 615 6.46 -6.14 -6.39
C ASP A 615 6.56 -7.61 -6.80
N LEU A 616 5.47 -8.16 -7.36
CA LEU A 616 5.47 -9.54 -7.84
C LEU A 616 6.53 -9.77 -8.93
N SER A 617 6.71 -8.84 -9.85
CA SER A 617 7.71 -8.96 -10.92
C SER A 617 9.15 -9.00 -10.39
N LEU A 618 9.51 -8.15 -9.43
CA LEU A 618 10.84 -8.21 -8.81
C LEU A 618 11.01 -9.42 -7.89
N LEU A 619 9.95 -9.84 -7.19
CA LEU A 619 9.96 -11.00 -6.30
C LEU A 619 10.11 -12.32 -7.08
N THR A 620 9.29 -12.52 -8.11
CA THR A 620 9.25 -13.77 -8.90
C THR A 620 10.27 -13.78 -10.03
N GLY A 621 10.61 -12.58 -10.52
CA GLY A 621 11.42 -12.44 -11.72
C GLY A 621 10.67 -12.59 -13.03
N GLU A 622 9.35 -12.69 -12.98
CA GLU A 622 8.48 -12.74 -14.14
C GLU A 622 8.12 -11.32 -14.62
N PRO A 623 7.81 -11.14 -15.92
CA PRO A 623 7.35 -9.85 -16.44
C PRO A 623 6.08 -9.36 -15.75
N TYR A 624 6.02 -8.06 -15.46
CA TYR A 624 4.80 -7.43 -14.97
C TYR A 624 3.72 -7.35 -16.07
N LEU A 625 2.45 -7.42 -15.68
CA LEU A 625 1.32 -7.51 -16.61
C LEU A 625 0.94 -6.16 -17.25
N MET A 626 0.87 -5.08 -16.47
CA MET A 626 0.47 -3.75 -16.94
C MET A 626 1.69 -2.96 -17.42
N GLN A 627 1.73 -2.48 -18.67
CA GLN A 627 2.83 -1.65 -19.16
C GLN A 627 2.64 -0.17 -18.80
N GLU A 628 3.74 0.60 -18.68
CA GLU A 628 3.65 2.04 -18.35
C GLU A 628 2.87 2.86 -19.39
N HIS A 629 2.91 2.48 -20.66
CA HIS A 629 2.19 3.16 -21.75
C HIS A 629 0.69 2.83 -21.80
N ASP A 630 0.25 1.83 -21.02
CA ASP A 630 -1.16 1.43 -20.93
C ASP A 630 -1.87 2.10 -19.73
N ILE A 631 -1.22 3.08 -19.10
CA ILE A 631 -1.70 3.77 -17.90
C ILE A 631 -1.92 5.23 -18.24
N ASP A 632 -3.17 5.68 -18.17
CA ASP A 632 -3.57 7.06 -18.44
C ASP A 632 -3.24 8.05 -17.31
N PRO A 633 -3.52 7.76 -16.01
CA PRO A 633 -3.24 8.73 -14.95
C PRO A 633 -1.77 8.76 -14.55
N SER A 634 -1.21 9.97 -14.46
CA SER A 634 0.12 10.19 -13.91
C SER A 634 0.12 10.08 -12.38
N VAL A 635 1.30 9.88 -11.77
CA VAL A 635 1.43 9.92 -10.30
C VAL A 635 1.01 11.28 -9.73
N ALA A 636 1.07 12.36 -10.53
CA ALA A 636 0.65 13.69 -10.09
C ALA A 636 -0.87 13.81 -9.96
N ASP A 637 -1.64 12.94 -10.61
CA ASP A 637 -3.10 12.93 -10.60
C ASP A 637 -3.68 12.19 -9.39
N LEU A 638 -2.81 11.65 -8.51
CA LEU A 638 -3.22 11.02 -7.26
C LEU A 638 -3.72 12.08 -6.26
N SER A 639 -5.03 12.07 -5.99
CA SER A 639 -5.66 12.89 -4.95
C SER A 639 -5.43 12.29 -3.55
N ASP A 640 -5.51 13.13 -2.52
CA ASP A 640 -5.33 12.71 -1.13
C ASP A 640 -6.68 12.49 -0.39
N GLU A 641 -7.82 12.68 -1.07
CA GLU A 641 -9.16 12.75 -0.43
C GLU A 641 -9.63 11.40 0.18
N ASP A 642 -9.36 10.28 -0.51
CA ASP A 642 -9.73 8.93 -0.04
C ASP A 642 -8.60 8.16 0.69
N GLY A 643 -7.58 8.85 1.21
CA GLY A 643 -6.41 8.23 1.85
C GLY A 643 -5.14 8.31 1.00
N GLY A 644 -4.09 7.60 1.42
CA GLY A 644 -2.74 7.71 0.85
C GLY A 644 -1.80 8.65 1.62
N ILE A 645 -2.22 9.13 2.79
CA ILE A 645 -1.46 9.97 3.70
C ILE A 645 -1.34 9.29 5.08
N LEU A 646 -0.14 9.27 5.63
CA LEU A 646 0.10 8.95 7.04
C LEU A 646 0.20 10.25 7.85
N HIS A 647 -0.48 10.28 8.99
CA HIS A 647 -0.43 11.40 9.94
C HIS A 647 0.48 11.05 11.10
N ASN A 648 1.51 11.87 11.33
CA ASN A 648 2.35 11.69 12.51
C ASN A 648 1.55 12.07 13.76
N LEU A 649 1.54 11.22 14.77
CA LEU A 649 0.81 11.44 16.02
C LEU A 649 1.53 12.44 16.95
N ARG A 650 2.82 12.72 16.70
CA ARG A 650 3.64 13.63 17.51
C ARG A 650 3.51 15.09 17.08
N ASP A 651 3.53 15.32 15.78
CA ASP A 651 3.47 16.63 15.15
C ASP A 651 2.49 16.53 13.98
N ASP A 652 1.77 17.59 13.65
CA ASP A 652 0.72 17.57 12.60
C ASP A 652 1.30 17.45 11.17
N CYS A 653 2.47 16.79 11.03
CA CYS A 653 3.11 16.51 9.76
C CYS A 653 2.41 15.33 9.07
N ARG A 654 2.19 15.52 7.77
CA ARG A 654 1.61 14.53 6.87
C ARG A 654 2.68 13.92 5.96
N PHE A 655 2.56 12.62 5.68
CA PHE A 655 3.44 11.89 4.76
C PHE A 655 2.63 11.20 3.67
N GLU A 656 2.79 11.62 2.41
CA GLU A 656 2.07 11.13 1.23
C GLU A 656 2.57 9.75 0.77
N ILE A 657 2.48 8.74 1.64
CA ILE A 657 3.07 7.41 1.44
C ILE A 657 2.71 6.78 0.10
N PHE A 658 1.46 6.92 -0.35
CA PHE A 658 1.00 6.27 -1.57
C PHE A 658 1.67 6.83 -2.82
N LYS A 659 1.87 8.15 -2.89
CA LYS A 659 2.63 8.81 -3.97
C LYS A 659 4.09 8.37 -3.98
N TYR A 660 4.74 8.30 -2.81
CA TYR A 660 6.12 7.81 -2.72
C TYR A 660 6.24 6.35 -3.15
N ARG A 661 5.25 5.52 -2.78
CA ARG A 661 5.17 4.11 -3.17
C ARG A 661 4.96 3.94 -4.67
N ALA A 662 4.09 4.72 -5.29
CA ALA A 662 3.85 4.75 -6.74
C ALA A 662 5.12 5.17 -7.50
N ARG A 663 5.81 6.23 -7.05
CA ARG A 663 7.11 6.64 -7.64
C ARG A 663 8.15 5.54 -7.54
N LEU A 664 8.30 4.88 -6.38
CA LEU A 664 9.24 3.78 -6.21
C LEU A 664 8.90 2.61 -7.16
N ALA A 665 7.61 2.30 -7.35
CA ALA A 665 7.17 1.27 -8.29
C ALA A 665 7.59 1.56 -9.74
N THR A 666 7.63 2.82 -10.18
CA THR A 666 8.17 3.16 -11.52
C THR A 666 9.66 2.83 -11.64
N ILE A 667 10.43 3.04 -10.57
CA ILE A 667 11.83 2.65 -10.52
C ILE A 667 11.97 1.13 -10.50
N GLN A 668 11.12 0.41 -9.75
CA GLN A 668 11.07 -1.06 -9.76
C GLN A 668 10.84 -1.64 -11.17
N GLY A 669 9.92 -1.05 -11.95
CA GLY A 669 9.69 -1.43 -13.35
C GLY A 669 10.95 -1.27 -14.21
N LYS A 670 11.64 -0.14 -14.09
CA LYS A 670 12.91 0.11 -14.80
C LYS A 670 14.02 -0.84 -14.39
N ILE A 671 14.11 -1.20 -13.10
CA ILE A 671 15.05 -2.23 -12.63
C ILE A 671 14.75 -3.55 -13.33
N PHE A 672 13.48 -3.97 -13.40
CA PHE A 672 13.12 -5.17 -14.14
C PHE A 672 13.54 -5.09 -15.61
N ASP A 673 13.16 -4.03 -16.31
CA ASP A 673 13.40 -3.89 -17.75
C ASP A 673 14.88 -3.82 -18.10
N LEU A 674 15.69 -3.17 -17.27
CA LEU A 674 17.09 -2.87 -17.55
C LEU A 674 18.08 -3.84 -16.89
N VAL A 675 17.66 -4.63 -15.90
CA VAL A 675 18.52 -5.59 -15.19
C VAL A 675 18.06 -7.04 -15.40
N TYR A 676 16.75 -7.32 -15.32
CA TYR A 676 16.23 -8.69 -15.30
C TYR A 676 15.62 -9.16 -16.62
N SER A 677 15.24 -8.26 -17.52
CA SER A 677 14.61 -8.63 -18.79
C SER A 677 15.57 -9.40 -19.72
N VAL A 678 15.01 -10.19 -20.64
CA VAL A 678 15.81 -10.91 -21.66
C VAL A 678 16.71 -9.96 -22.48
N ARG A 679 16.27 -8.70 -22.67
CA ARG A 679 17.05 -7.67 -23.37
C ARG A 679 18.23 -7.18 -22.54
N ALA A 680 18.05 -7.02 -21.23
CA ALA A 680 19.12 -6.63 -20.31
C ALA A 680 20.30 -7.62 -20.32
N TRP A 681 20.03 -8.90 -20.52
CA TRP A 681 21.05 -9.96 -20.57
C TRP A 681 21.93 -9.89 -21.82
N GLN A 682 21.55 -9.09 -22.83
CA GLN A 682 22.33 -8.89 -24.05
C GLN A 682 23.32 -7.71 -23.93
N LEU A 683 23.24 -6.93 -22.86
CA LEU A 683 24.13 -5.80 -22.61
C LEU A 683 25.54 -6.28 -22.25
N SER A 684 26.56 -5.52 -22.66
CA SER A 684 27.93 -5.73 -22.21
C SER A 684 28.09 -5.36 -20.73
N PHE A 685 29.16 -5.84 -20.08
CA PHE A 685 29.45 -5.51 -18.69
C PHE A 685 29.51 -3.99 -18.44
N ASP A 686 30.20 -3.22 -19.30
CA ASP A 686 30.28 -1.75 -19.18
C ASP A 686 28.92 -1.08 -19.33
N GLN A 687 28.04 -1.62 -20.19
CA GLN A 687 26.67 -1.13 -20.36
C GLN A 687 25.82 -1.45 -19.14
N GLN A 688 25.96 -2.64 -18.56
CA GLN A 688 25.28 -3.03 -17.31
C GLN A 688 25.68 -2.12 -16.15
N GLU A 689 26.98 -1.81 -16.01
CA GLU A 689 27.47 -0.87 -15.00
C GLU A 689 26.91 0.54 -15.21
N THR A 690 26.89 1.04 -16.45
CA THR A 690 26.30 2.36 -16.76
C THR A 690 24.80 2.41 -16.44
N VAL A 691 24.08 1.32 -16.70
CA VAL A 691 22.66 1.18 -16.34
C VAL A 691 22.48 1.20 -14.83
N ALA A 692 23.30 0.44 -14.11
CA ALA A 692 23.23 0.35 -12.67
C ALA A 692 23.54 1.69 -11.98
N ASP A 693 24.55 2.44 -12.45
CA ASP A 693 24.85 3.79 -11.96
C ASP A 693 23.66 4.75 -12.11
N ARG A 694 22.95 4.69 -13.26
CA ARG A 694 21.74 5.50 -13.49
C ARG A 694 20.60 5.10 -12.57
N LEU A 695 20.41 3.80 -12.32
CA LEU A 695 19.36 3.32 -11.41
C LEU A 695 19.67 3.69 -9.95
N ASP A 696 20.94 3.62 -9.54
CA ASP A 696 21.40 4.09 -8.23
C ASP A 696 21.11 5.60 -8.06
N GLU A 697 21.42 6.43 -9.06
CA GLU A 697 21.12 7.87 -9.04
C GLU A 697 19.60 8.15 -8.92
N MET A 698 18.77 7.34 -9.60
CA MET A 698 17.31 7.46 -9.50
C MET A 698 16.79 7.10 -8.09
N LEU A 699 17.35 6.05 -7.48
CA LEU A 699 17.01 5.64 -6.12
C LEU A 699 17.47 6.67 -5.08
N GLU A 700 18.67 7.23 -5.23
CA GLU A 700 19.18 8.30 -4.37
C GLU A 700 18.30 9.54 -4.44
N LYS A 701 17.96 10.01 -5.65
CA LYS A 701 17.03 11.14 -5.85
C LYS A 701 15.66 10.89 -5.23
N TRP A 702 15.15 9.66 -5.35
CA TRP A 702 13.88 9.29 -4.71
C TRP A 702 14.00 9.36 -3.18
N ALA A 703 15.05 8.81 -2.57
CA ALA A 703 15.26 8.84 -1.13
C ALA A 703 15.46 10.27 -0.60
N GLU A 704 16.20 11.12 -1.33
CA GLU A 704 16.37 12.53 -1.01
C GLU A 704 15.06 13.33 -1.11
N SER A 705 14.11 12.89 -1.96
CA SER A 705 12.81 13.56 -2.08
C SER A 705 11.87 13.32 -0.89
N ILE A 706 12.16 12.34 -0.03
CA ILE A 706 11.38 12.08 1.20
C ILE A 706 11.68 13.21 2.21
N PRO A 707 10.70 13.76 2.95
CA PRO A 707 10.97 14.79 3.94
C PRO A 707 11.83 14.26 5.10
N VAL A 708 12.72 15.08 5.66
CA VAL A 708 13.70 14.68 6.69
C VAL A 708 13.10 13.89 7.87
N PRO A 709 11.92 14.24 8.44
CA PRO A 709 11.30 13.46 9.52
C PRO A 709 11.00 12.00 9.16
N PHE A 710 10.89 11.69 7.86
CA PHE A 710 10.46 10.40 7.32
C PHE A 710 11.58 9.66 6.56
N ARG A 711 12.83 10.14 6.55
CA ARG A 711 13.96 9.54 5.78
C ARG A 711 14.55 8.25 6.39
N GLY A 712 14.00 7.74 7.49
CA GLY A 712 14.43 6.48 8.13
C GLY A 712 15.29 6.64 9.40
N ASP A 713 15.86 7.82 9.66
CA ASP A 713 16.54 8.15 10.93
C ASP A 713 15.61 8.86 11.94
N GLY A 714 14.42 9.27 11.51
CA GLY A 714 13.36 9.78 12.39
C GLY A 714 12.53 8.64 12.97
N ASP A 715 11.99 8.85 14.18
CA ASP A 715 10.98 7.98 14.78
C ASP A 715 9.61 8.68 14.66
N PRO A 716 8.96 8.66 13.48
CA PRO A 716 7.58 9.12 13.37
C PRO A 716 6.68 8.21 14.20
N ILE A 717 5.68 8.79 14.86
CA ILE A 717 4.71 8.03 15.65
C ILE A 717 3.50 7.80 14.75
N PHE A 718 3.38 6.59 14.21
CA PHE A 718 2.20 6.15 13.48
C PHE A 718 1.43 5.10 14.29
N ASN A 719 0.19 4.80 13.90
CA ASN A 719 -0.43 3.57 14.39
C ASN A 719 0.31 2.35 13.83
N GLU A 720 0.13 1.18 14.42
CA GLU A 720 0.93 -0.01 14.16
C GLU A 720 0.85 -0.48 12.69
N VAL A 721 -0.37 -0.46 12.11
CA VAL A 721 -0.61 -0.79 10.69
C VAL A 721 0.10 0.19 9.76
N GLN A 722 -0.04 1.49 10.02
CA GLN A 722 0.61 2.54 9.23
C GLN A 722 2.14 2.47 9.34
N LEU A 723 2.66 2.15 10.53
CA LEU A 723 4.09 1.94 10.76
C LEU A 723 4.62 0.75 9.94
N SER A 724 3.83 -0.32 9.80
CA SER A 724 4.17 -1.46 8.94
C SER A 724 4.36 -1.05 7.49
N PHE A 725 3.39 -0.34 6.90
CA PHE A 725 3.49 0.17 5.52
C PHE A 725 4.64 1.16 5.33
N PHE A 726 4.89 2.02 6.32
CA PHE A 726 6.03 2.92 6.31
C PHE A 726 7.36 2.15 6.25
N LYS A 727 7.54 1.14 7.10
CA LYS A 727 8.72 0.27 7.06
C LYS A 727 8.80 -0.51 5.76
N GLN A 728 7.69 -1.03 5.26
CA GLN A 728 7.62 -1.75 3.98
C GLN A 728 8.13 -0.88 2.83
N LEU A 729 7.75 0.40 2.75
CA LEU A 729 8.25 1.34 1.74
C LEU A 729 9.79 1.41 1.72
N HIS A 730 10.41 1.52 2.90
CA HIS A 730 11.86 1.58 3.03
C HIS A 730 12.52 0.22 2.76
N VAL A 731 11.92 -0.89 3.18
CA VAL A 731 12.43 -2.24 2.86
C VAL A 731 12.40 -2.48 1.34
N THR A 732 11.32 -2.08 0.65
CA THR A 732 11.22 -2.14 -0.81
C THR A 732 12.30 -1.29 -1.48
N TYR A 733 12.61 -0.12 -0.94
CA TYR A 733 13.73 0.70 -1.41
C TYR A 733 15.08 -0.02 -1.29
N TYR A 734 15.37 -0.63 -0.14
CA TYR A 734 16.59 -1.42 0.03
C TYR A 734 16.63 -2.64 -0.91
N HIS A 735 15.49 -3.31 -1.10
CA HIS A 735 15.39 -4.38 -2.10
C HIS A 735 15.76 -3.89 -3.50
N CYS A 736 15.30 -2.71 -3.90
CA CYS A 736 15.68 -2.10 -5.18
C CYS A 736 17.20 -1.89 -5.28
N ILE A 737 17.84 -1.35 -4.24
CA ILE A 737 19.31 -1.18 -4.20
C ILE A 737 20.02 -2.52 -4.42
N PHE A 738 19.59 -3.57 -3.72
CA PHE A 738 20.20 -4.90 -3.84
C PHE A 738 19.97 -5.50 -5.24
N SER A 739 18.80 -5.27 -5.82
CA SER A 739 18.42 -5.73 -7.15
C SER A 739 19.21 -5.08 -8.27
N VAL A 740 19.51 -3.78 -8.19
CA VAL A 740 20.26 -3.03 -9.23
C VAL A 740 21.61 -3.71 -9.54
N ARG A 741 22.34 -4.10 -8.50
CA ARG A 741 23.64 -4.78 -8.61
C ARG A 741 23.53 -6.30 -8.59
N GLN A 742 22.31 -6.84 -8.70
CA GLN A 742 22.01 -8.27 -8.62
C GLN A 742 22.62 -8.97 -7.38
N ALA A 743 22.79 -8.22 -6.28
CA ALA A 743 23.35 -8.69 -5.01
C ALA A 743 22.28 -9.42 -4.18
N THR A 744 21.71 -10.47 -4.78
CA THR A 744 20.57 -11.23 -4.26
C THR A 744 20.81 -12.73 -4.47
N LEU A 745 20.09 -13.57 -3.72
CA LEU A 745 20.14 -15.03 -3.89
C LEU A 745 19.71 -15.50 -5.30
N ARG A 746 19.01 -14.66 -6.07
CA ARG A 746 18.59 -14.99 -7.43
C ARG A 746 19.78 -15.11 -8.39
N ASN A 747 20.88 -14.42 -8.11
CA ASN A 747 22.12 -14.54 -8.87
C ASN A 747 22.88 -15.81 -8.44
N GLN A 748 22.46 -16.96 -8.96
CA GLN A 748 23.02 -18.26 -8.61
C GLN A 748 24.51 -18.37 -8.96
N GLU A 749 24.97 -17.73 -10.04
CA GLU A 749 26.39 -17.70 -10.39
C GLU A 749 27.22 -16.99 -9.30
N TRP A 750 26.77 -15.82 -8.84
CA TRP A 750 27.43 -15.07 -7.78
C TRP A 750 27.46 -15.85 -6.46
N VAL A 751 26.33 -16.46 -6.08
CA VAL A 751 26.23 -17.30 -4.87
C VAL A 751 27.17 -18.50 -4.94
N GLU A 752 27.24 -19.21 -6.07
CA GLU A 752 28.17 -20.34 -6.24
C GLU A 752 29.63 -19.89 -6.13
N ARG A 753 29.97 -18.73 -6.69
CA ARG A 753 31.33 -18.15 -6.58
C ARG A 753 31.68 -17.76 -5.15
N LEU A 754 30.73 -17.26 -4.37
CA LEU A 754 30.93 -16.97 -2.94
C LEU A 754 31.17 -18.25 -2.12
N LEU A 755 30.38 -19.31 -2.34
CA LEU A 755 30.54 -20.58 -1.64
C LEU A 755 31.91 -21.22 -1.93
N ARG A 756 32.39 -21.11 -3.17
CA ARG A 756 33.71 -21.59 -3.62
C ARG A 756 34.85 -20.61 -3.35
N PHE A 757 34.59 -19.48 -2.68
CA PHE A 757 35.63 -18.51 -2.38
C PHE A 757 36.77 -19.16 -1.57
N GLY A 758 38.01 -18.93 -1.99
CA GLY A 758 39.22 -19.57 -1.47
C GLY A 758 39.62 -20.89 -2.15
N GLU A 759 38.82 -21.43 -3.08
CA GLU A 759 39.21 -22.58 -3.92
C GLU A 759 40.03 -22.15 -5.16
N VAL A 760 40.75 -23.11 -5.76
CA VAL A 760 41.54 -22.85 -6.98
C VAL A 760 40.62 -22.52 -8.16
N ARG A 761 40.79 -21.33 -8.76
CA ARG A 761 40.03 -20.91 -9.95
C ARG A 761 40.13 -21.94 -11.08
N LYS A 762 38.99 -22.28 -11.67
CA LYS A 762 38.91 -23.12 -12.86
C LYS A 762 39.06 -22.25 -14.13
N PRO A 763 39.52 -22.82 -15.26
CA PRO A 763 39.63 -22.08 -16.53
C PRO A 763 38.31 -21.53 -17.09
N ALA A 764 37.17 -21.98 -16.54
CA ALA A 764 35.83 -21.55 -16.92
C ALA A 764 35.25 -20.46 -15.99
N ASP A 765 35.99 -20.00 -14.98
CA ASP A 765 35.54 -18.95 -14.09
C ASP A 765 35.55 -17.59 -14.81
N SER A 766 34.45 -16.85 -14.71
CA SER A 766 34.26 -15.52 -15.30
C SER A 766 35.33 -14.51 -14.85
N ASP A 767 35.75 -13.63 -15.76
CA ASP A 767 36.64 -12.49 -15.46
C ASP A 767 35.93 -11.34 -14.72
N THR A 768 34.61 -11.44 -14.48
CA THR A 768 33.88 -10.39 -13.75
C THR A 768 34.31 -10.31 -12.28
N PRO A 769 34.38 -9.10 -11.67
CA PRO A 769 34.63 -8.93 -10.25
C PRO A 769 33.66 -9.74 -9.38
N LEU A 770 34.14 -10.27 -8.24
CA LEU A 770 33.29 -11.02 -7.31
C LEU A 770 32.38 -10.10 -6.50
N LEU A 771 32.91 -8.95 -6.08
CA LEU A 771 32.16 -7.93 -5.37
C LEU A 771 31.65 -6.92 -6.38
N PRO A 772 30.33 -6.61 -6.36
CA PRO A 772 29.79 -5.52 -7.17
C PRO A 772 30.48 -4.19 -6.86
N SER A 773 30.42 -3.26 -7.82
CA SER A 773 30.78 -1.86 -7.59
C SER A 773 29.89 -1.24 -6.49
N ASN A 774 30.38 -0.16 -5.87
CA ASN A 774 29.75 0.47 -4.71
C ASN A 774 29.51 -0.49 -3.51
N TRP A 775 30.42 -1.45 -3.29
CA TRP A 775 30.32 -2.46 -2.23
C TRP A 775 30.06 -1.88 -0.84
N SER A 776 30.74 -0.79 -0.46
CA SER A 776 30.52 -0.12 0.82
C SER A 776 29.11 0.44 0.99
N GLY A 777 28.50 0.92 -0.11
CA GLY A 777 27.11 1.36 -0.13
C GLY A 777 26.14 0.21 0.09
N LEU A 778 26.36 -0.92 -0.59
CA LEU A 778 25.55 -2.14 -0.43
C LEU A 778 25.61 -2.69 1.00
N VAL A 779 26.81 -2.75 1.60
CA VAL A 779 26.98 -3.19 3.00
C VAL A 779 26.27 -2.26 3.96
N THR A 780 26.36 -0.94 3.75
CA THR A 780 25.65 0.05 4.58
C THR A 780 24.14 -0.10 4.45
N ALA A 781 23.63 -0.26 3.22
CA ALA A 781 22.22 -0.49 2.95
C ALA A 781 21.72 -1.80 3.59
N ALA A 782 22.49 -2.89 3.51
CA ALA A 782 22.17 -4.17 4.15
C ALA A 782 22.08 -4.05 5.67
N ARG A 783 23.02 -3.34 6.32
CA ARG A 783 22.97 -3.06 7.76
C ARG A 783 21.70 -2.29 8.15
N LYS A 784 21.38 -1.20 7.43
CA LYS A 784 20.17 -0.40 7.70
C LYS A 784 18.87 -1.19 7.45
N CYS A 785 18.84 -2.02 6.41
CA CYS A 785 17.70 -2.87 6.10
C CYS A 785 17.41 -3.84 7.26
N LEU A 786 18.43 -4.57 7.74
CA LEU A 786 18.26 -5.49 8.88
C LEU A 786 17.95 -4.75 10.18
N ASP A 787 18.56 -3.60 10.46
CA ASP A 787 18.28 -2.81 11.66
C ASP A 787 16.82 -2.30 11.71
N MET A 788 16.20 -2.06 10.56
CA MET A 788 14.80 -1.67 10.46
C MET A 788 13.84 -2.85 10.59
N ILE A 789 14.23 -4.00 10.02
CA ILE A 789 13.51 -5.27 10.10
C ILE A 789 13.42 -5.79 11.53
N ASN A 790 14.54 -5.80 12.25
CA ASN A 790 14.63 -6.29 13.64
C ASN A 790 13.81 -5.45 14.64
N LYS A 791 13.23 -4.32 14.20
CA LYS A 791 12.34 -3.45 14.99
C LYS A 791 10.86 -3.69 14.67
N VAL A 792 10.52 -4.73 13.90
CA VAL A 792 9.14 -5.12 13.57
C VAL A 792 8.74 -6.28 14.46
N ASP A 793 7.52 -6.25 15.01
CA ASP A 793 7.01 -7.37 15.79
C ASP A 793 6.84 -8.61 14.90
N GLY A 794 7.24 -9.77 15.43
CA GLY A 794 7.35 -11.03 14.70
C GLY A 794 6.04 -11.57 14.11
N HIS A 795 4.90 -10.98 14.44
CA HIS A 795 3.55 -11.40 14.01
C HIS A 795 2.98 -10.63 12.81
N ASP A 796 3.68 -9.62 12.29
CA ASP A 796 3.20 -8.82 11.16
C ASP A 796 3.29 -9.57 9.81
N LEU A 797 2.15 -9.92 9.23
CA LEU A 797 2.03 -10.63 7.93
C LEU A 797 2.46 -9.78 6.71
N ALA A 798 2.63 -8.46 6.84
CA ALA A 798 3.22 -7.62 5.79
C ALA A 798 4.67 -8.04 5.47
N PHE A 799 5.29 -8.85 6.35
CA PHE A 799 6.68 -9.25 6.28
C PHE A 799 7.01 -10.31 5.22
N HIS A 800 6.04 -11.05 4.66
CA HIS A 800 6.31 -11.95 3.53
C HIS A 800 6.91 -11.20 2.32
N CYS A 801 6.52 -9.93 2.12
CA CYS A 801 7.10 -9.08 1.07
C CYS A 801 8.55 -8.65 1.39
N CYS A 802 8.95 -8.69 2.66
CA CYS A 802 10.28 -8.29 3.13
C CYS A 802 11.30 -9.43 3.08
N THR A 803 10.87 -10.71 3.05
CA THR A 803 11.74 -11.89 3.11
C THR A 803 12.89 -11.85 2.11
N HIS A 804 12.63 -11.45 0.86
CA HIS A 804 13.68 -11.37 -0.17
C HIS A 804 14.71 -10.26 0.12
N ALA A 805 14.25 -9.11 0.63
CA ALA A 805 15.14 -8.03 1.05
C ALA A 805 15.98 -8.47 2.25
N THR A 806 15.38 -9.17 3.23
CA THR A 806 16.09 -9.75 4.38
C THR A 806 17.14 -10.74 3.93
N GLN A 807 16.79 -11.66 3.03
CA GLN A 807 17.71 -12.66 2.48
C GLN A 807 18.85 -12.02 1.69
N ALA A 808 18.56 -11.01 0.86
CA ALA A 808 19.58 -10.26 0.13
C ALA A 808 20.53 -9.51 1.09
N ALA A 809 20.00 -8.82 2.10
CA ALA A 809 20.81 -8.14 3.10
C ALA A 809 21.70 -9.11 3.89
N MET A 810 21.16 -10.26 4.34
CA MET A 810 21.95 -11.32 4.98
C MET A 810 23.04 -11.85 4.05
N THR A 811 22.72 -12.07 2.77
CA THR A 811 23.66 -12.55 1.75
C THR A 811 24.80 -11.55 1.54
N ILE A 812 24.51 -10.26 1.47
CA ILE A 812 25.52 -9.19 1.33
C ILE A 812 26.45 -9.16 2.55
N LEU A 813 25.91 -9.20 3.77
CA LEU A 813 26.75 -9.22 4.97
C LEU A 813 27.56 -10.52 5.12
N ALA A 814 26.99 -11.66 4.74
CA ALA A 814 27.72 -12.92 4.67
C ALA A 814 28.85 -12.83 3.65
N ALA A 815 28.59 -12.30 2.45
CA ALA A 815 29.60 -12.07 1.41
C ALA A 815 30.72 -11.13 1.89
N ASN A 816 30.41 -10.07 2.63
CA ASN A 816 31.40 -9.17 3.24
C ASN A 816 32.31 -9.93 4.21
N ASN A 817 31.75 -10.86 4.98
CA ASN A 817 32.51 -11.68 5.91
C ASN A 817 33.26 -12.85 5.21
N ILE A 818 32.79 -13.32 4.05
CA ILE A 818 33.48 -14.33 3.25
C ILE A 818 34.74 -13.74 2.59
N THR A 819 34.62 -12.50 2.10
CA THR A 819 35.60 -11.84 1.21
C THR A 819 36.50 -10.84 1.93
N LEU A 820 36.75 -11.03 3.22
CA LEU A 820 37.56 -10.13 4.06
C LEU A 820 38.95 -9.81 3.49
N SER A 821 39.53 -10.68 2.66
CA SER A 821 40.81 -10.45 1.99
C SER A 821 40.76 -9.47 0.82
N GLU A 822 39.57 -9.15 0.31
CA GLU A 822 39.35 -8.35 -0.90
C GLU A 822 38.94 -6.90 -0.61
N HIS A 823 38.71 -6.53 0.65
CA HIS A 823 38.27 -5.18 1.05
C HIS A 823 38.68 -4.83 2.50
N ASP A 824 38.61 -3.55 2.85
CA ASP A 824 39.00 -3.05 4.20
C ASP A 824 37.80 -2.82 5.16
N LEU A 825 36.59 -3.25 4.82
CA LEU A 825 35.37 -3.07 5.63
C LEU A 825 35.25 -4.08 6.80
N HIS A 826 36.17 -4.00 7.77
CA HIS A 826 36.25 -4.93 8.91
C HIS A 826 35.73 -4.36 10.24
N ASP A 827 35.20 -3.14 10.22
CA ASP A 827 34.81 -2.33 11.38
C ASP A 827 33.69 -2.95 12.24
N SER A 828 32.84 -3.79 11.64
CA SER A 828 31.60 -4.25 12.26
C SER A 828 31.36 -5.77 12.10
N ILE A 829 32.41 -6.59 11.92
CA ILE A 829 32.28 -8.05 11.69
C ILE A 829 31.38 -8.73 12.73
N ASP A 830 31.63 -8.51 14.03
CA ASP A 830 30.85 -9.13 15.11
C ASP A 830 29.39 -8.68 15.11
N LYS A 831 29.16 -7.38 14.86
CA LYS A 831 27.81 -6.80 14.77
C LYS A 831 27.06 -7.36 13.56
N ASP A 832 27.74 -7.52 12.43
CA ASP A 832 27.16 -8.08 11.20
C ASP A 832 26.83 -9.56 11.40
N GLN A 833 27.69 -10.34 12.08
CA GLN A 833 27.35 -11.71 12.47
C GLN A 833 26.13 -11.78 13.40
N GLN A 834 25.99 -10.85 14.35
CA GLN A 834 24.82 -10.76 15.23
C GLN A 834 23.54 -10.41 14.45
N ARG A 835 23.60 -9.42 13.55
CA ARG A 835 22.47 -9.04 12.68
C ARG A 835 21.99 -10.21 11.84
N ILE A 836 22.93 -10.91 11.20
CA ILE A 836 22.62 -12.09 10.39
C ILE A 836 22.00 -13.19 11.26
N HIS A 837 22.52 -13.41 12.47
CA HIS A 837 21.99 -14.44 13.36
C HIS A 837 20.54 -14.17 13.78
N ILE A 838 20.22 -12.92 14.15
CA ILE A 838 18.86 -12.49 14.50
C ILE A 838 17.92 -12.66 13.31
N ALA A 839 18.28 -12.08 12.15
CA ALA A 839 17.48 -12.14 10.94
C ALA A 839 17.26 -13.58 10.44
N HIS A 840 18.27 -14.44 10.54
CA HIS A 840 18.14 -15.86 10.19
C HIS A 840 17.22 -16.61 11.14
N GLY A 841 17.22 -16.27 12.45
CA GLY A 841 16.26 -16.81 13.42
C GLY A 841 14.82 -16.45 13.04
N GLU A 842 14.55 -15.18 12.76
CA GLU A 842 13.22 -14.69 12.38
C GLU A 842 12.67 -15.35 11.10
N VAL A 843 13.52 -15.60 10.10
CA VAL A 843 13.11 -16.33 8.88
C VAL A 843 12.86 -17.82 9.19
N SER A 844 13.63 -18.41 10.11
CA SER A 844 13.48 -19.83 10.50
C SER A 844 12.14 -20.11 11.16
N ASP A 845 11.69 -19.24 12.05
CA ASP A 845 10.43 -19.40 12.80
C ASP A 845 9.20 -19.40 11.89
N ARG A 846 9.36 -19.02 10.61
CA ARG A 846 8.28 -18.86 9.62
C ARG A 846 8.32 -19.90 8.50
N LEU A 847 9.26 -20.84 8.53
CA LEU A 847 9.36 -21.90 7.51
C LEU A 847 8.15 -22.83 7.49
N ASP A 848 7.46 -22.98 8.63
CA ASP A 848 6.27 -23.83 8.75
C ASP A 848 5.07 -23.34 7.90
N GLU A 849 5.12 -22.09 7.41
CA GLU A 849 4.08 -21.48 6.56
C GLU A 849 4.34 -21.60 5.04
N ASP A 850 5.54 -22.05 4.61
CA ASP A 850 5.90 -22.15 3.19
C ASP A 850 5.32 -23.39 2.51
N ARG A 851 4.20 -23.22 1.81
CA ARG A 851 3.55 -24.29 1.03
C ARG A 851 4.30 -24.67 -0.26
N THR A 852 5.26 -23.86 -0.72
CA THR A 852 5.93 -24.02 -2.03
C THR A 852 7.33 -24.65 -1.95
N GLY A 853 7.98 -24.62 -0.78
CA GLY A 853 9.35 -25.10 -0.56
C GLY A 853 10.44 -24.19 -1.15
N SER A 854 10.08 -23.08 -1.79
CA SER A 854 11.03 -22.13 -2.39
C SER A 854 11.73 -21.26 -1.34
N ILE A 855 11.02 -20.93 -0.26
CA ILE A 855 11.57 -20.15 0.86
C ILE A 855 12.55 -21.04 1.63
N GLU A 856 12.22 -22.33 1.85
CA GLU A 856 13.11 -23.30 2.47
C GLU A 856 14.44 -23.45 1.73
N LYS A 857 14.41 -23.57 0.39
CA LYS A 857 15.65 -23.64 -0.41
C LYS A 857 16.51 -22.38 -0.28
N SER A 858 15.90 -21.22 -0.33
CA SER A 858 16.59 -19.92 -0.23
C SER A 858 17.18 -19.73 1.17
N PHE A 859 16.44 -20.15 2.21
CA PHE A 859 16.88 -20.17 3.59
C PHE A 859 18.11 -21.06 3.79
N ASN A 860 18.08 -22.30 3.29
CA ASN A 860 19.21 -23.22 3.38
C ASN A 860 20.47 -22.66 2.69
N THR A 861 20.29 -22.02 1.53
CA THR A 861 21.40 -21.38 0.81
C THR A 861 22.01 -20.22 1.60
N CYS A 862 21.18 -19.39 2.25
CA CYS A 862 21.66 -18.39 3.21
C CYS A 862 22.44 -19.05 4.36
N GLY A 863 21.93 -20.15 4.92
CA GLY A 863 22.61 -20.92 5.97
C GLY A 863 24.02 -21.35 5.57
N ASP A 864 24.19 -21.89 4.35
CA ASP A 864 25.50 -22.32 3.83
C ASP A 864 26.48 -21.14 3.71
N LEU A 865 26.01 -19.99 3.20
CA LEU A 865 26.81 -18.76 3.12
C LEU A 865 27.22 -18.25 4.51
N ILE A 866 26.32 -18.34 5.50
CA ILE A 866 26.60 -17.92 6.88
C ILE A 866 27.67 -18.82 7.50
N ILE A 867 27.61 -20.13 7.28
CA ILE A 867 28.63 -21.07 7.73
C ILE A 867 29.98 -20.71 7.11
N LYS A 868 30.02 -20.51 5.79
CA LYS A 868 31.23 -20.10 5.06
C LYS A 868 31.79 -18.77 5.59
N ALA A 869 30.94 -17.79 5.85
CA ALA A 869 31.32 -16.49 6.40
C ALA A 869 31.99 -16.64 7.78
N ARG A 870 31.45 -17.49 8.66
CA ARG A 870 32.04 -17.77 9.98
C ARG A 870 33.41 -18.44 9.85
N GLU A 871 33.56 -19.37 8.92
CA GLU A 871 34.85 -20.02 8.64
C GLU A 871 35.89 -19.01 8.11
N SER A 872 35.52 -18.16 7.14
CA SER A 872 36.38 -17.10 6.62
C SER A 872 36.82 -16.10 7.69
N VAL A 873 35.89 -15.64 8.53
CA VAL A 873 36.21 -14.74 9.67
C VAL A 873 37.21 -15.40 10.61
N ARG A 874 36.99 -16.68 10.94
CA ARG A 874 37.92 -17.43 11.79
C ARG A 874 39.31 -17.52 11.16
N GLN A 875 39.40 -17.92 9.89
CA GLN A 875 40.68 -18.02 9.17
C GLN A 875 41.38 -16.66 9.07
N PHE A 876 40.62 -15.59 8.82
CA PHE A 876 41.14 -14.23 8.76
C PHE A 876 41.70 -13.77 10.11
N ASN A 877 40.98 -13.99 11.21
CA ASN A 877 41.45 -13.69 12.56
C ASN A 877 42.68 -14.52 12.95
N GLU A 878 42.71 -15.81 12.58
CA GLU A 878 43.90 -16.67 12.73
C GLU A 878 45.08 -16.11 11.91
N SER A 879 44.85 -15.62 10.68
CA SER A 879 45.88 -15.02 9.83
C SER A 879 46.44 -13.70 10.38
N ILE A 880 45.59 -12.85 10.99
CA ILE A 880 46.04 -11.61 11.66
C ILE A 880 46.87 -11.97 12.89
N THR A 881 46.43 -12.95 13.67
CA THR A 881 47.15 -13.42 14.85
C THR A 881 48.52 -13.99 14.47
N LEU A 882 48.62 -14.67 13.32
CA LEU A 882 49.87 -15.19 12.76
C LEU A 882 50.81 -14.11 12.17
N LYS A 883 50.35 -12.87 11.94
CA LYS A 883 51.18 -11.75 11.43
C LYS A 883 52.02 -11.05 12.50
N MET A 884 51.75 -11.29 13.78
CA MET A 884 52.54 -10.74 14.88
C MET A 884 53.78 -11.62 15.09
N GLU A 885 54.92 -11.17 14.60
CA GLU A 885 56.18 -11.91 14.74
C GLU A 885 56.88 -11.53 16.04
N GLU A 886 57.35 -12.53 16.80
CA GLU A 886 58.22 -12.27 17.94
C GLU A 886 59.56 -11.70 17.44
N LEU A 887 59.95 -10.54 17.96
CA LEU A 887 61.24 -9.96 17.62
C LEU A 887 62.35 -10.88 18.16
N PRO A 888 63.36 -11.24 17.35
CA PRO A 888 64.45 -12.14 17.75
C PRO A 888 65.49 -11.41 18.64
N ILE A 889 65.02 -10.79 19.71
CA ILE A 889 65.79 -10.00 20.67
C ILE A 889 65.45 -10.45 22.10
N LYS A 890 66.20 -9.95 23.09
CA LYS A 890 65.74 -9.96 24.49
C LYS A 890 65.09 -8.60 24.82
N PRO A 891 64.15 -8.52 25.78
CA PRO A 891 63.39 -9.62 26.37
C PRO A 891 62.56 -10.40 25.35
N SER A 892 62.31 -11.68 25.64
CA SER A 892 61.30 -12.48 24.94
C SER A 892 59.90 -11.96 25.27
N GLY A 893 58.95 -12.22 24.37
CA GLY A 893 57.56 -11.77 24.48
C GLY A 893 57.36 -10.34 23.98
N ILE A 894 58.17 -9.86 23.05
CA ILE A 894 57.87 -8.67 22.25
C ILE A 894 57.43 -9.15 20.87
N PHE A 895 56.14 -9.02 20.57
CA PHE A 895 55.60 -9.31 19.24
C PHE A 895 55.31 -8.02 18.51
N MET A 896 55.60 -7.98 17.21
CA MET A 896 55.45 -6.79 16.39
C MET A 896 54.72 -7.12 15.10
N GLN A 897 53.76 -6.28 14.75
CA GLN A 897 53.14 -6.23 13.43
C GLN A 897 53.41 -4.86 12.82
N GLN A 898 54.08 -4.83 11.67
CA GLN A 898 54.25 -3.63 10.87
C GLN A 898 52.99 -3.36 10.04
N ASP A 899 52.75 -2.08 9.72
CA ASP A 899 51.60 -1.62 8.93
C ASP A 899 50.25 -2.20 9.41
N PHE A 900 50.03 -2.19 10.73
CA PHE A 900 48.77 -2.58 11.38
C PHE A 900 47.58 -1.73 10.92
N ILE A 901 47.84 -0.48 10.54
CA ILE A 901 46.90 0.39 9.85
C ILE A 901 47.52 0.90 8.55
N THR A 902 46.68 1.33 7.61
CA THR A 902 47.11 1.96 6.35
C THR A 902 47.62 3.39 6.58
N PRO A 903 48.46 3.93 5.67
CA PRO A 903 48.88 5.32 5.70
C PRO A 903 47.71 6.33 5.69
N GLU A 904 46.65 6.03 4.96
CA GLU A 904 45.45 6.87 4.85
C GLU A 904 44.68 6.90 6.18
N HIS A 905 44.58 5.74 6.85
CA HIS A 905 43.94 5.64 8.16
C HIS A 905 44.76 6.39 9.23
N GLU A 906 46.09 6.28 9.20
CA GLU A 906 46.98 7.05 10.09
C GLU A 906 46.76 8.56 9.96
N GLN A 907 46.62 9.07 8.72
CA GLN A 907 46.36 10.50 8.49
C GLN A 907 45.02 10.97 9.06
N LYS A 908 43.95 10.16 8.89
CA LYS A 908 42.63 10.47 9.47
C LYS A 908 42.70 10.53 10.99
N LEU A 909 43.39 9.59 11.64
CA LEU A 909 43.56 9.59 13.09
C LEU A 909 44.35 10.80 13.59
N ILE A 910 45.44 11.17 12.90
CA ILE A 910 46.22 12.37 13.23
C ILE A 910 45.34 13.62 13.11
N HIS A 911 44.48 13.71 12.09
CA HIS A 911 43.54 14.82 11.95
C HIS A 911 42.61 14.94 13.16
N ILE A 912 42.01 13.83 13.61
CA ILE A 912 41.16 13.79 14.81
C ILE A 912 41.95 14.25 16.04
N PHE A 913 43.16 13.72 16.22
CA PHE A 913 43.98 14.01 17.41
C PHE A 913 44.40 15.47 17.50
N GLU A 914 44.61 16.14 16.37
CA GLU A 914 45.06 17.53 16.32
C GLU A 914 43.90 18.53 16.33
N ASN A 915 42.76 18.20 15.70
CA ASN A 915 41.71 19.17 15.41
C ASN A 915 40.42 18.94 16.20
N GLU A 916 40.16 17.72 16.67
CA GLU A 916 38.87 17.36 17.30
C GLU A 916 38.99 17.04 18.80
N LEU A 917 40.15 16.57 19.27
CA LEU A 917 40.34 16.20 20.68
C LEU A 917 40.80 17.38 21.56
N GLU A 918 40.18 17.51 22.73
CA GLU A 918 40.61 18.44 23.77
C GLU A 918 41.73 17.83 24.64
N TRP A 919 42.91 18.46 24.61
CA TRP A 919 44.07 18.01 25.39
C TRP A 919 44.21 18.76 26.72
N PRO A 920 44.66 18.08 27.81
CA PRO A 920 44.89 18.73 29.08
C PRO A 920 46.07 19.71 29.00
N VAL A 921 45.89 20.92 29.53
CA VAL A 921 46.95 21.96 29.57
C VAL A 921 47.98 21.63 30.65
N ARG A 922 49.03 20.86 30.30
CA ARG A 922 50.17 20.55 31.17
C ARG A 922 51.47 20.52 30.38
N GLY A 923 52.60 20.84 31.03
CA GLY A 923 53.92 20.71 30.42
C GLY A 923 54.39 19.25 30.40
N GLY A 924 54.92 18.79 29.26
CA GLY A 924 55.47 17.43 29.09
C GLY A 924 54.67 16.57 28.12
N ARG A 925 54.60 15.25 28.38
CA ARG A 925 53.79 14.30 27.60
C ARG A 925 52.31 14.50 27.95
N LEU A 926 51.46 14.58 26.93
CA LEU A 926 50.01 14.64 27.11
C LEU A 926 49.42 13.23 27.07
N SER A 927 48.40 12.98 27.88
CA SER A 927 47.73 11.68 28.00
C SER A 927 46.21 11.86 28.10
N LEU A 928 45.46 11.04 27.36
CA LEU A 928 44.02 10.86 27.46
C LEU A 928 43.74 9.38 27.76
N HIS A 929 42.71 9.11 28.55
CA HIS A 929 42.30 7.77 28.93
C HIS A 929 40.86 7.53 28.49
N TYR A 930 40.65 6.36 27.87
CA TYR A 930 39.35 5.77 27.60
C TYR A 930 39.27 4.42 28.34
N GLY A 931 38.06 3.96 28.62
CA GLY A 931 37.77 2.88 29.54
C GLY A 931 37.95 3.30 31.00
N TYR A 932 38.51 2.42 31.82
CA TYR A 932 38.89 2.75 33.19
C TYR A 932 40.02 3.79 33.25
N THR A 933 39.95 4.75 34.16
CA THR A 933 41.04 5.73 34.29
C THR A 933 42.16 5.17 35.17
N PHE A 934 43.42 5.37 34.78
CA PHE A 934 44.56 4.96 35.59
C PHE A 934 44.90 6.03 36.63
N SER A 935 44.93 5.66 37.90
CA SER A 935 45.29 6.58 38.98
C SER A 935 46.79 6.64 39.16
N TYR A 936 47.39 7.80 38.89
CA TYR A 936 48.81 8.05 39.16
C TYR A 936 49.16 8.16 40.65
N LYS A 937 48.16 8.17 41.54
CA LYS A 937 48.36 8.16 43.00
C LYS A 937 48.50 6.75 43.55
N THR A 938 47.60 5.86 43.15
CA THR A 938 47.52 4.47 43.63
C THR A 938 48.23 3.48 42.69
N PHE A 939 48.61 3.93 41.48
CA PHE A 939 49.17 3.09 40.43
C PHE A 939 48.27 1.90 40.04
N GLY A 940 46.96 2.07 40.19
CA GLY A 940 45.92 1.11 39.82
C GLY A 940 44.78 1.77 39.06
N ILE A 941 43.62 1.12 39.04
CA ILE A 941 42.38 1.70 38.49
C ILE A 941 41.91 2.81 39.43
N ASP A 942 41.51 3.93 38.86
CA ASP A 942 40.80 5.01 39.54
C ASP A 942 39.30 4.68 39.56
N GLU A 943 38.84 4.04 40.63
CA GLU A 943 37.42 3.67 40.81
C GLU A 943 36.50 4.88 41.01
N GLU A 944 37.06 6.04 41.37
CA GLU A 944 36.29 7.28 41.55
C GLU A 944 36.01 7.99 40.22
N THR A 945 36.78 7.69 39.18
CA THR A 945 36.59 8.26 37.84
C THR A 945 35.67 7.37 37.00
N PRO A 946 34.54 7.87 36.48
CA PRO A 946 33.63 7.08 35.65
C PRO A 946 34.31 6.46 34.43
N PHE A 947 33.86 5.25 34.07
CA PHE A 947 34.27 4.58 32.83
C PHE A 947 33.94 5.44 31.62
N LYS A 948 34.94 5.71 30.77
CA LYS A 948 34.75 6.49 29.53
C LYS A 948 34.58 5.52 28.35
N PRO A 949 33.43 5.50 27.65
CA PRO A 949 33.25 4.61 26.51
C PRO A 949 34.29 4.88 25.41
N PHE A 950 34.59 3.87 24.61
CA PHE A 950 35.49 4.02 23.46
C PHE A 950 34.77 4.78 22.34
N PRO A 951 35.36 5.87 21.81
CA PRO A 951 34.77 6.60 20.70
C PRO A 951 34.81 5.76 19.41
N ASP A 952 33.93 6.06 18.45
CA ASP A 952 33.78 5.28 17.20
C ASP A 952 35.07 5.13 16.40
N TRP A 953 35.95 6.14 16.40
CA TRP A 953 37.25 6.07 15.72
C TRP A 953 38.23 5.10 16.38
N LEU A 954 38.06 4.77 17.67
CA LEU A 954 38.95 3.90 18.43
C LEU A 954 38.56 2.42 18.33
N VAL A 955 37.27 2.13 18.15
CA VAL A 955 36.74 0.76 18.10
C VAL A 955 37.41 -0.10 17.01
N PRO A 956 37.63 0.39 15.77
CA PRO A 956 38.33 -0.36 14.72
C PRO A 956 39.82 -0.63 15.01
N LEU A 957 40.39 0.03 16.02
CA LEU A 957 41.80 -0.09 16.39
C LEU A 957 42.03 -1.05 17.57
N LEU A 958 40.97 -1.65 18.11
CA LEU A 958 41.09 -2.57 19.24
C LEU A 958 41.71 -3.89 18.77
N PRO A 959 42.79 -4.38 19.42
CA PRO A 959 43.35 -5.69 19.10
C PRO A 959 42.31 -6.79 19.38
N THR A 960 42.03 -7.64 18.39
CA THR A 960 41.05 -8.74 18.49
C THR A 960 41.65 -10.04 19.03
N THR A 961 42.96 -10.07 19.27
CA THR A 961 43.75 -11.26 19.65
C THR A 961 43.39 -11.85 21.03
N GLU A 962 42.81 -11.06 21.94
CA GLU A 962 42.55 -11.47 23.34
C GLU A 962 41.10 -11.95 23.58
N GLY A 963 40.27 -12.12 22.53
CA GLY A 963 38.90 -12.66 22.62
C GLY A 963 37.88 -11.76 23.34
N ARG A 964 38.31 -10.60 23.85
CA ARG A 964 37.47 -9.55 24.44
C ARG A 964 38.14 -8.18 24.26
N PRO A 965 37.37 -7.07 24.21
CA PRO A 965 37.96 -5.73 24.10
C PRO A 965 38.81 -5.39 25.34
N PRO A 966 39.80 -4.49 25.21
CA PRO A 966 40.56 -4.01 26.35
C PRO A 966 39.67 -3.21 27.30
N ASP A 967 40.04 -3.21 28.58
CA ASP A 967 39.33 -2.47 29.62
C ASP A 967 39.81 -1.02 29.74
N GLN A 968 40.99 -0.73 29.20
CA GLN A 968 41.63 0.58 29.26
C GLN A 968 42.45 0.87 28.00
N VAL A 969 42.26 2.06 27.43
CA VAL A 969 43.11 2.58 26.34
C VAL A 969 43.65 3.96 26.68
N CYS A 970 44.97 4.12 26.61
CA CYS A 970 45.65 5.39 26.89
C CYS A 970 46.23 5.98 25.59
N LEU A 971 45.67 7.09 25.13
CA LEU A 971 46.23 7.88 24.04
C LEU A 971 47.27 8.85 24.60
N GLN A 972 48.47 8.84 24.03
CA GLN A 972 49.59 9.66 24.51
C GLN A 972 50.23 10.42 23.35
N GLN A 973 50.52 11.70 23.56
CA GLN A 973 51.25 12.55 22.60
C GLN A 973 52.64 12.89 23.14
N TYR A 974 53.64 12.65 22.31
CA TYR A 974 55.05 12.92 22.55
C TYR A 974 55.56 13.97 21.56
N ALA A 975 55.69 15.23 22.03
CA ALA A 975 56.37 16.27 21.27
C ALA A 975 57.90 16.03 21.26
N PRO A 976 58.65 16.56 20.26
CA PRO A 976 60.11 16.40 20.19
C PRO A 976 60.82 16.85 21.48
N GLY A 977 61.59 15.94 22.09
CA GLY A 977 62.27 16.18 23.37
C GLY A 977 61.54 15.65 24.60
N THR A 978 60.26 15.26 24.46
CA THR A 978 59.52 14.58 25.53
C THR A 978 59.79 13.07 25.51
N GLY A 979 59.56 12.43 26.65
CA GLY A 979 59.79 10.99 26.85
C GLY A 979 59.03 10.47 28.05
N ILE A 980 59.17 9.18 28.34
CA ILE A 980 58.68 8.55 29.56
C ILE A 980 59.85 7.84 30.28
N PRO A 981 60.09 8.12 31.57
CA PRO A 981 61.13 7.43 32.34
C PRO A 981 60.97 5.90 32.32
N PRO A 982 62.06 5.13 32.47
CA PRO A 982 61.99 3.68 32.58
C PRO A 982 61.06 3.23 33.71
N HIS A 983 60.04 2.43 33.38
CA HIS A 983 59.04 1.93 34.30
C HIS A 983 58.56 0.52 33.88
N VAL A 984 57.81 -0.13 34.76
CA VAL A 984 57.04 -1.33 34.45
C VAL A 984 55.57 -1.01 34.74
N ASP A 985 54.68 -1.42 33.86
CA ASP A 985 53.24 -1.27 34.09
C ASP A 985 52.83 -2.19 35.26
N THR A 986 51.97 -1.68 36.14
CA THR A 986 51.59 -2.37 37.39
C THR A 986 51.14 -3.80 37.11
N HIS A 987 51.63 -4.76 37.89
CA HIS A 987 51.47 -6.18 37.62
C HIS A 987 50.09 -6.70 38.05
N GLY A 988 49.62 -6.25 39.22
CA GLY A 988 48.34 -6.69 39.77
C GLY A 988 47.17 -6.49 38.81
N PRO A 989 46.83 -5.25 38.41
CA PRO A 989 45.59 -4.97 37.71
C PRO A 989 45.64 -5.27 36.22
N PHE A 990 46.81 -5.34 35.58
CA PHE A 990 46.90 -5.48 34.11
C PHE A 990 47.53 -6.80 33.70
N ASP A 991 47.06 -7.38 32.61
CA ASP A 991 47.68 -8.57 32.03
C ASP A 991 48.57 -8.22 30.82
N GLN A 992 48.09 -8.44 29.59
CA GLN A 992 48.78 -8.17 28.33
C GLN A 992 48.71 -6.68 27.98
N LEU A 993 49.74 -6.20 27.30
CA LEU A 993 49.86 -4.80 26.90
C LEU A 993 50.14 -4.70 25.41
N TYR A 994 49.33 -3.89 24.73
CA TYR A 994 49.52 -3.58 23.33
C TYR A 994 49.80 -2.10 23.17
N SER A 995 50.60 -1.72 22.18
CA SER A 995 50.88 -0.33 21.85
C SER A 995 50.92 -0.11 20.35
N LEU A 996 49.96 0.66 19.83
CA LEU A 996 49.99 1.16 18.46
C LEU A 996 50.80 2.47 18.41
N SER A 997 51.74 2.57 17.48
CA SER A 997 52.59 3.75 17.26
C SER A 997 52.16 4.53 16.02
N LEU A 998 52.06 5.85 16.10
CA LEU A 998 51.53 6.73 15.05
C LEU A 998 52.38 7.99 14.88
N GLY A 999 52.49 8.50 13.66
CA GLY A 999 53.19 9.74 13.33
C GLY A 999 54.71 9.57 13.24
N SER A 1000 55.47 10.07 14.23
CA SER A 1000 56.93 9.97 14.22
C SER A 1000 57.46 8.66 14.81
N PRO A 1001 58.44 8.00 14.18
CA PRO A 1001 59.15 6.89 14.80
C PRO A 1001 60.04 7.33 15.96
N LEU A 1002 60.29 6.42 16.91
CA LEU A 1002 61.30 6.60 17.98
C LEU A 1002 61.78 5.27 18.55
N PHE A 1003 62.91 5.32 19.29
CA PHE A 1003 63.36 4.18 20.09
C PHE A 1003 62.70 4.14 21.48
N MET A 1004 62.11 3.00 21.80
CA MET A 1004 61.77 2.60 23.17
C MET A 1004 62.91 1.75 23.73
N GLN A 1005 63.41 2.10 24.91
CA GLN A 1005 64.46 1.37 25.60
C GLN A 1005 63.85 0.40 26.61
N PHE A 1006 64.15 -0.89 26.45
CA PHE A 1006 63.95 -1.93 27.46
C PHE A 1006 65.24 -2.11 28.27
N ALA A 1007 65.12 -2.22 29.58
CA ALA A 1007 66.25 -2.42 30.48
C ALA A 1007 65.92 -3.45 31.57
N ASN A 1008 66.82 -4.43 31.73
CA ASN A 1008 66.77 -5.41 32.80
C ASN A 1008 67.60 -4.89 33.98
N LYS A 1009 66.98 -4.73 35.14
CA LYS A 1009 67.66 -4.19 36.34
C LYS A 1009 68.60 -5.19 37.00
N GLU A 1010 68.43 -6.49 36.76
CA GLU A 1010 69.25 -7.54 37.38
C GLU A 1010 70.53 -7.79 36.59
N THR A 1011 70.41 -7.89 35.27
CA THR A 1011 71.56 -8.13 34.39
C THR A 1011 72.25 -6.84 33.95
N GLY A 1012 71.55 -5.70 34.01
CA GLY A 1012 72.01 -4.41 33.49
C GLY A 1012 71.91 -4.28 31.97
N GLU A 1013 71.38 -5.29 31.27
CA GLU A 1013 71.17 -5.28 29.82
C GLU A 1013 70.18 -4.18 29.39
N LYS A 1014 70.46 -3.55 28.25
CA LYS A 1014 69.63 -2.49 27.66
C LYS A 1014 69.48 -2.71 26.16
N ILE A 1015 68.25 -2.72 25.68
CA ILE A 1015 67.91 -2.96 24.28
C ILE A 1015 66.99 -1.84 23.82
N GLU A 1016 67.28 -1.24 22.66
CA GLU A 1016 66.42 -0.22 22.04
C GLU A 1016 65.63 -0.85 20.89
N VAL A 1017 64.30 -0.75 20.95
CA VAL A 1017 63.37 -1.22 19.92
C VAL A 1017 62.89 -0.03 19.13
N ASP A 1018 63.02 -0.08 17.80
CA ASP A 1018 62.54 0.99 16.92
C ASP A 1018 61.02 0.84 16.71
N LEU A 1019 60.26 1.82 17.20
CA LEU A 1019 58.81 1.87 17.04
C LEU A 1019 58.50 2.72 15.81
N LEU A 1020 58.30 2.06 14.68
CA LEU A 1020 57.91 2.70 13.42
C LEU A 1020 56.44 3.17 13.47
N PRO A 1021 56.04 4.11 12.60
CA PRO A 1021 54.63 4.51 12.51
C PRO A 1021 53.80 3.33 11.98
N ARG A 1022 52.52 3.26 12.39
CA ARG A 1022 51.56 2.21 12.05
C ARG A 1022 51.91 0.82 12.56
N SER A 1023 52.90 0.68 13.45
CA SER A 1023 53.26 -0.62 14.02
C SER A 1023 52.50 -0.90 15.32
N MET A 1024 51.93 -2.10 15.44
CA MET A 1024 51.36 -2.61 16.68
C MET A 1024 52.39 -3.49 17.40
N MET A 1025 52.69 -3.17 18.65
CA MET A 1025 53.58 -3.96 19.51
C MET A 1025 52.79 -4.60 20.65
N GLN A 1026 52.92 -5.91 20.83
CA GLN A 1026 52.46 -6.62 22.03
C GLN A 1026 53.63 -6.91 22.97
N MET A 1027 53.43 -6.67 24.26
CA MET A 1027 54.33 -7.09 25.33
C MET A 1027 53.63 -8.15 26.19
N SER A 1028 54.23 -9.33 26.27
CA SER A 1028 53.78 -10.44 27.10
C SER A 1028 54.96 -11.09 27.84
N GLY A 1029 54.67 -11.83 28.91
CA GLY A 1029 55.68 -12.56 29.66
C GLY A 1029 56.84 -11.66 30.15
N ASP A 1030 58.07 -12.02 29.75
CA ASP A 1030 59.30 -11.41 30.27
C ASP A 1030 59.40 -9.90 29.94
N SER A 1031 59.05 -9.50 28.72
CA SER A 1031 59.11 -8.10 28.27
C SER A 1031 58.18 -7.17 29.06
N ARG A 1032 57.02 -7.70 29.49
CA ARG A 1032 56.00 -6.98 30.25
C ARG A 1032 56.22 -7.02 31.76
N LEU A 1033 56.74 -8.13 32.29
CA LEU A 1033 56.80 -8.37 33.75
C LEU A 1033 58.18 -8.12 34.34
N HIS A 1034 59.27 -8.40 33.63
CA HIS A 1034 60.61 -8.45 34.24
C HIS A 1034 61.56 -7.38 33.72
N TRP A 1035 61.14 -6.65 32.68
CA TRP A 1035 61.90 -5.57 32.08
C TRP A 1035 61.20 -4.24 32.29
N THR A 1036 62.00 -3.18 32.46
CA THR A 1036 61.48 -1.81 32.44
C THR A 1036 61.56 -1.26 31.04
N HIS A 1037 60.54 -0.53 30.60
CA HIS A 1037 60.50 0.14 29.31
C HIS A 1037 60.38 1.66 29.49
N GLY A 1038 60.96 2.42 28.56
CA GLY A 1038 60.92 3.87 28.61
C GLY A 1038 61.34 4.53 27.30
N ILE A 1039 60.95 5.78 27.11
CA ILE A 1039 61.33 6.59 25.96
C ILE A 1039 62.21 7.72 26.47
N LYS A 1040 63.48 7.76 26.05
CA LYS A 1040 64.40 8.82 26.46
C LYS A 1040 63.92 10.19 25.97
N SER A 1041 64.00 11.20 26.83
CA SER A 1041 63.74 12.61 26.50
C SER A 1041 64.87 13.17 25.63
N ARG A 1042 64.76 12.99 24.31
CA ARG A 1042 65.71 13.49 23.30
C ARG A 1042 64.97 13.99 22.07
N LYS A 1043 65.59 14.90 21.31
CA LYS A 1043 65.02 15.45 20.06
C LYS A 1043 65.43 14.65 18.81
N THR A 1044 66.44 13.80 18.94
CA THR A 1044 67.03 13.03 17.84
C THR A 1044 67.34 11.61 18.29
N ASP A 1045 67.25 10.66 17.37
CA ASP A 1045 67.67 9.27 17.53
C ASP A 1045 68.89 9.00 16.63
N THR A 1046 69.89 8.27 17.12
CA THR A 1046 71.01 7.78 16.31
C THR A 1046 70.69 6.34 15.90
N LEU A 1047 70.56 6.11 14.59
CA LEU A 1047 70.25 4.79 14.04
C LEU A 1047 71.50 3.88 14.03
N PRO A 1048 71.35 2.54 13.89
CA PRO A 1048 72.48 1.61 13.89
C PRO A 1048 73.53 1.87 12.80
N ASP A 1049 73.13 2.50 11.69
CA ASP A 1049 74.01 2.90 10.59
C ASP A 1049 74.78 4.22 10.87
N GLY A 1050 74.58 4.82 12.04
CA GLY A 1050 75.19 6.08 12.46
C GLY A 1050 74.45 7.34 12.00
N THR A 1051 73.37 7.21 11.23
CA THR A 1051 72.56 8.36 10.80
C THR A 1051 71.72 8.93 11.94
N VAL A 1052 71.40 10.23 11.87
CA VAL A 1052 70.62 10.92 12.91
C VAL A 1052 69.21 11.19 12.39
N ARG A 1053 68.21 10.57 13.04
CA ARG A 1053 66.78 10.77 12.77
C ARG A 1053 66.21 11.83 13.70
N LEU A 1054 65.63 12.89 13.14
CA LEU A 1054 64.90 13.91 13.90
C LEU A 1054 63.56 13.35 14.39
N ARG A 1055 63.23 13.54 15.67
CA ARG A 1055 61.89 13.22 16.18
C ARG A 1055 60.91 14.33 15.82
N LYS A 1056 59.74 13.95 15.33
CA LYS A 1056 58.55 14.81 15.19
C LYS A 1056 57.53 14.44 16.28
N ILE A 1057 56.31 14.95 16.17
CA ILE A 1057 55.23 14.56 17.09
C ILE A 1057 54.90 13.09 16.86
N ARG A 1058 54.84 12.32 17.94
CA ARG A 1058 54.40 10.91 17.94
C ARG A 1058 53.17 10.77 18.81
N TRP A 1059 52.25 9.93 18.37
CA TRP A 1059 51.15 9.46 19.20
C TRP A 1059 51.31 7.96 19.48
N SER A 1060 50.76 7.51 20.59
CA SER A 1060 50.57 6.08 20.85
C SER A 1060 49.28 5.80 21.57
N LEU A 1061 48.63 4.71 21.17
CA LEU A 1061 47.51 4.10 21.88
C LEU A 1061 48.02 2.86 22.61
N THR A 1062 47.93 2.88 23.94
CA THR A 1062 48.30 1.73 24.77
C THR A 1062 47.05 1.05 25.30
N TYR A 1063 46.85 -0.21 24.95
CA TYR A 1063 45.70 -1.02 25.32
C TYR A 1063 46.07 -1.95 26.48
N ARG A 1064 45.18 -2.06 27.47
CA ARG A 1064 45.38 -2.89 28.66
C ARG A 1064 44.12 -3.67 29.00
N TRP A 1065 44.31 -4.93 29.33
CA TRP A 1065 43.27 -5.81 29.87
C TRP A 1065 43.45 -5.94 31.38
N LEU A 1066 42.35 -5.85 32.10
CA LEU A 1066 42.33 -6.08 33.52
C LEU A 1066 42.50 -7.56 33.82
N ARG A 1067 43.35 -7.85 34.79
CA ARG A 1067 43.55 -9.19 35.32
C ARG A 1067 42.48 -9.50 36.35
N GLU A 1068 41.80 -10.63 36.19
CA GLU A 1068 40.80 -11.10 37.15
C GLU A 1068 41.44 -11.29 38.55
N GLY A 1069 40.78 -10.77 39.58
CA GLY A 1069 41.29 -10.75 40.96
C GLY A 1069 42.42 -9.75 41.23
N ALA A 1070 42.96 -9.07 40.22
CA ALA A 1070 44.07 -8.10 40.34
C ALA A 1070 45.32 -8.65 41.06
N GLU A 1071 45.56 -9.96 40.97
CA GLU A 1071 46.70 -10.64 41.59
C GLU A 1071 47.68 -11.20 40.55
N CYS A 1072 48.94 -10.78 40.63
CA CYS A 1072 50.00 -11.32 39.77
C CYS A 1072 50.81 -12.42 40.44
N GLU A 1073 51.03 -13.52 39.70
CA GLU A 1073 51.78 -14.70 40.15
C GLU A 1073 53.17 -14.84 39.50
N CYS A 1074 53.70 -13.79 38.85
CA CYS A 1074 54.99 -13.86 38.16
C CYS A 1074 56.20 -14.14 39.06
N GLY A 1075 56.05 -14.05 40.39
CA GLY A 1075 57.11 -14.32 41.35
C GLY A 1075 58.23 -13.26 41.42
N ASN A 1076 58.17 -12.18 40.65
CA ASN A 1076 59.21 -11.14 40.65
C ASN A 1076 59.06 -10.18 41.83
N GLU A 1077 59.77 -10.44 42.91
CA GLU A 1077 59.68 -9.68 44.17
C GLU A 1077 60.19 -8.22 44.09
N LYS A 1078 60.91 -7.85 43.01
CA LYS A 1078 61.48 -6.50 42.84
C LYS A 1078 60.60 -5.56 42.04
N LEU A 1079 59.85 -6.07 41.07
CA LEU A 1079 59.04 -5.27 40.15
C LEU A 1079 57.53 -5.49 40.34
N CYS A 1080 57.12 -6.68 40.79
CA CYS A 1080 55.71 -7.03 40.97
C CYS A 1080 55.16 -6.44 42.27
N ASP A 1081 54.16 -5.57 42.15
CA ASP A 1081 53.46 -4.98 43.29
C ASP A 1081 52.69 -6.02 44.12
N THR A 1082 52.11 -7.05 43.48
CA THR A 1082 51.46 -8.16 44.20
C THR A 1082 52.47 -8.94 45.04
N ALA A 1083 53.65 -9.26 44.49
CA ALA A 1083 54.69 -10.01 45.21
C ALA A 1083 55.28 -9.18 46.37
N GLN A 1084 55.49 -7.88 46.15
CA GLN A 1084 55.93 -6.94 47.20
C GLN A 1084 54.91 -6.84 48.34
N ARG A 1085 53.62 -6.70 48.01
CA ARG A 1085 52.53 -6.67 48.99
C ARG A 1085 52.47 -7.95 49.82
N ARG A 1086 52.60 -9.12 49.19
CA ARG A 1086 52.67 -10.43 49.88
C ARG A 1086 53.83 -10.53 50.87
N LYS A 1087 54.91 -9.75 50.67
CA LYS A 1087 56.06 -9.66 51.59
C LYS A 1087 55.97 -8.51 52.60
N GLY A 1088 54.87 -7.75 52.62
CA GLY A 1088 54.73 -6.57 53.46
C GLY A 1088 55.66 -5.41 53.05
N ILE A 1089 56.19 -5.41 51.83
CA ILE A 1089 56.99 -4.32 51.29
C ILE A 1089 56.03 -3.26 50.78
N GLU A 1090 55.96 -2.12 51.46
CA GLU A 1090 55.15 -0.99 51.00
C GLU A 1090 55.87 -0.28 49.85
N ARG A 1091 55.14 -0.04 48.75
CA ARG A 1091 55.69 0.64 47.57
C ARG A 1091 56.00 2.09 47.94
N GLU A 1092 57.22 2.56 47.68
CA GLU A 1092 57.57 3.98 47.86
C GLU A 1092 56.78 4.82 46.83
N TYR A 1093 55.75 5.53 47.30
CA TYR A 1093 54.99 6.44 46.46
C TYR A 1093 55.69 7.80 46.41
N ARG A 1094 55.95 8.32 45.21
CA ARG A 1094 56.60 9.64 45.00
C ARG A 1094 55.92 10.79 45.76
N TRP A 1095 54.61 10.74 45.98
CA TRP A 1095 53.90 11.77 46.75
C TRP A 1095 54.20 11.73 48.25
N LYS A 1096 54.49 10.56 48.83
CA LYS A 1096 54.95 10.46 50.24
C LYS A 1096 56.31 11.14 50.40
N GLN A 1097 57.18 11.02 49.41
CA GLN A 1097 58.48 11.70 49.38
C GLN A 1097 58.33 13.23 49.31
N TYR A 1098 57.40 13.74 48.49
CA TYR A 1098 57.07 15.17 48.48
C TYR A 1098 56.45 15.66 49.80
N GLU A 1099 55.64 14.85 50.48
CA GLU A 1099 55.08 15.19 51.79
C GLU A 1099 56.13 15.14 52.91
N GLU A 1100 57.11 14.24 52.84
CA GLU A 1100 58.26 14.18 53.75
C GLU A 1100 59.23 15.33 53.51
N ASP A 1101 59.53 15.65 52.25
CA ASP A 1101 60.35 16.80 51.86
C ASP A 1101 59.68 18.13 52.26
N ALA A 1102 58.35 18.20 52.22
CA ALA A 1102 57.57 19.35 52.69
C ALA A 1102 57.51 19.45 54.23
N LYS A 1103 57.80 18.36 54.96
CA LYS A 1103 57.85 18.31 56.43
C LYS A 1103 59.26 18.47 57.00
N ALA A 1104 60.30 18.48 56.15
CA ALA A 1104 61.67 18.75 56.59
C ALA A 1104 61.81 20.21 57.04
N PRO A 1105 62.27 20.50 58.29
CA PRO A 1105 62.48 21.87 58.72
C PRO A 1105 63.57 22.51 57.85
N GLN A 1106 63.25 23.65 57.24
CA GLN A 1106 64.21 24.46 56.51
C GLN A 1106 65.32 24.91 57.48
N SER A 1107 66.52 24.34 57.33
CA SER A 1107 67.75 24.78 58.00
C SER A 1107 68.44 25.89 57.22
#